data_AF-X1AM03-F1
#
_entry.id   AF-X1AM03-F1
#
_cell.length_a   1.000
_cell.length_b   1.000
_cell.length_c   1.000
_cell.angle_alpha   90.00
_cell.angle_beta   90.00
_cell.angle_gamma   90.00
#
_symmetry.space_group_name_H-M   'P 1'
#
loop_
_entity.id
_entity.type
_entity.pdbx_description
1 polymer ?
#
loop_
_entity_poly.entity_id
_entity_poly.type
_entity_poly.pdbx_seq_one_letter_code
_entity_poly.pdbx_strand_id
1 'polypeptide(L)'
;MQIKVGIPRGLLFNDFSPLFIPFFNYLGIKTIVSDKTNRKIINRGLEIVPAEYCFPIKVAYGHVDNLLKKGVDFIFIPHIANTGKPTGSYKYSVTCSWTQSTPDLMKSAPKLIKEGLNLENLVSPSLFFDWGLNHIEDQMKKAITQMGHSTKNVRAALQEALINKEKFDKKIEEKTKKVFDSIQKKCKQEKYKNEPAFLVMARPYTAYDANVNNDIVNKILDAGYLAIPLELTPIGQIDISKQMPKMYWIQGQKKLAAIELLNKNRNLFGIDITYFACGPDTQINQQMRYRAQKPFLTIEMDEHTGDAGIDTRLQAFFNTVKSYLEIEVKQTSKVFSVKLKGFDKIKGKKILLLPPMSEHNYAISSVLNAYGIQSGVLDTSPDETMERARSCTYGLVCTPYLHTTEAMLNFMQKPGFDPEKFAFFQATTDCGPCRLGQYASLESLLFQKKGIDIDIITNGELGAEFNLGIPLLIKAWSGMTAVDQLEKMRMHTSPYEVNKGTSDKIYEKYVKRLLDYLADPKTNPGRIKTYLSIGRAFFSNLFDGNSSPIVEILRKAQGEFSQVKRTSEDKPKIGVIGEFFVRLHEPANQKIIRKLEEKGAETWLAPATEYLVYSYYLNSVFAREKFSLNRKKEDLREWLLKSILYRVMIGYEHRLF
;
A
#
# COMPACT_ATOMS: atom_id res chain seq x y z
N MET A 1 -13.21 -39.50 14.59
CA MET A 1 -12.31 -39.37 13.42
C MET A 1 -11.32 -38.26 13.74
N GLN A 2 -10.01 -38.44 13.48
CA GLN A 2 -9.02 -37.39 13.77
C GLN A 2 -9.11 -36.28 12.71
N ILE A 3 -9.37 -35.04 13.13
CA ILE A 3 -9.44 -33.86 12.25
C ILE A 3 -8.11 -33.65 11.51
N LYS A 4 -8.20 -33.43 10.19
CA LYS A 4 -7.09 -33.11 9.29
C LYS A 4 -7.18 -31.67 8.83
N VAL A 5 -6.17 -30.87 9.16
CA VAL A 5 -6.02 -29.50 8.67
C VAL A 5 -4.95 -29.43 7.59
N GLY A 6 -5.33 -28.95 6.41
CA GLY A 6 -4.46 -28.67 5.28
C GLY A 6 -3.78 -27.30 5.42
N ILE A 7 -2.45 -27.23 5.26
CA ILE A 7 -1.71 -25.96 5.17
C ILE A 7 -1.02 -25.92 3.79
N PRO A 8 -1.35 -24.96 2.91
CA PRO A 8 -0.74 -24.89 1.59
C PRO A 8 0.74 -24.49 1.71
N ARG A 9 1.61 -25.19 0.97
CA ARG A 9 3.05 -24.92 0.82
C ARG A 9 3.29 -23.76 -0.15
N GLY A 10 2.64 -22.63 0.09
CA GLY A 10 2.78 -21.41 -0.70
C GLY A 10 2.78 -20.18 0.19
N LEU A 11 3.26 -19.06 -0.35
CA LEU A 11 3.26 -17.77 0.35
C LEU A 11 3.91 -17.90 1.74
N LEU A 12 3.32 -17.34 2.79
CA LEU A 12 3.93 -17.24 4.12
C LEU A 12 4.19 -18.58 4.85
N PHE A 13 4.00 -19.74 4.19
CA PHE A 13 4.31 -21.07 4.72
C PHE A 13 5.74 -21.18 5.29
N ASN A 14 6.77 -20.77 4.55
CA ASN A 14 8.16 -20.92 5.02
C ASN A 14 8.45 -20.05 6.27
N ASP A 15 7.76 -18.93 6.42
CA ASP A 15 7.91 -18.02 7.55
C ASP A 15 7.16 -18.49 8.81
N PHE A 16 5.99 -19.12 8.64
CA PHE A 16 5.06 -19.42 9.74
C PHE A 16 4.73 -20.90 9.96
N SER A 17 5.20 -21.82 9.11
CA SER A 17 5.07 -23.26 9.38
C SER A 17 5.76 -23.71 10.68
N PRO A 18 6.89 -23.11 11.13
CA PRO A 18 7.44 -23.39 12.47
C PRO A 18 6.54 -22.94 13.64
N LEU A 19 5.47 -22.17 13.36
CA LEU A 19 4.48 -21.77 14.35
C LEU A 19 3.21 -22.63 14.22
N PHE A 20 2.60 -22.66 13.03
CA PHE A 20 1.28 -23.28 12.87
C PHE A 20 1.32 -24.81 12.93
N ILE A 21 2.37 -25.47 12.43
CA ILE A 21 2.46 -26.93 12.48
C ILE A 21 2.59 -27.41 13.95
N PRO A 22 3.51 -26.87 14.78
CA PRO A 22 3.55 -27.21 16.20
C PRO A 22 2.26 -26.88 16.94
N PHE A 23 1.60 -25.75 16.62
CA PHE A 23 0.33 -25.37 17.23
C PHE A 23 -0.76 -26.43 17.03
N PHE A 24 -1.00 -26.87 15.79
CA PHE A 24 -2.02 -27.88 15.51
C PHE A 24 -1.64 -29.25 16.08
N ASN A 25 -0.36 -29.63 15.98
CA ASN A 25 0.14 -30.89 16.54
C ASN A 25 -0.05 -30.94 18.06
N TYR A 26 0.20 -29.83 18.78
CA TYR A 26 -0.03 -29.75 20.23
C TYR A 26 -1.50 -29.97 20.59
N LEU A 27 -2.43 -29.49 19.74
CA LEU A 27 -3.86 -29.71 19.92
C LEU A 27 -4.33 -31.12 19.50
N GLY A 28 -3.42 -31.97 18.99
CA GLY A 28 -3.77 -33.30 18.47
C GLY A 28 -4.42 -33.30 17.09
N ILE A 29 -4.44 -32.14 16.41
CA ILE A 29 -4.99 -31.96 15.06
C ILE A 29 -3.93 -32.37 14.04
N LYS A 30 -4.27 -33.28 13.13
CA LYS A 30 -3.32 -33.79 12.14
C LYS A 30 -3.10 -32.75 11.04
N THR A 31 -1.87 -32.28 10.90
CA THR A 31 -1.51 -31.32 9.85
C THR A 31 -1.11 -32.04 8.56
N ILE A 32 -1.72 -31.66 7.43
CA ILE A 32 -1.38 -32.12 6.08
C ILE A 32 -0.85 -30.91 5.30
N VAL A 33 0.31 -31.06 4.66
CA VAL A 33 0.88 -30.01 3.80
C VAL A 33 0.70 -30.42 2.34
N SER A 34 0.46 -29.45 1.46
CA SER A 34 0.44 -29.73 0.02
C SER A 34 1.81 -30.25 -0.44
N ASP A 35 1.82 -30.95 -1.59
CA ASP A 35 3.05 -31.49 -2.15
C ASP A 35 4.06 -30.36 -2.47
N LYS A 36 5.32 -30.73 -2.65
CA LYS A 36 6.30 -29.79 -3.23
C LYS A 36 5.78 -29.31 -4.57
N THR A 37 5.91 -28.01 -4.82
CA THR A 37 5.53 -27.39 -6.10
C THR A 37 6.13 -28.19 -7.24
N ASN A 38 5.32 -28.44 -8.25
CA ASN A 38 5.66 -29.18 -9.45
C ASN A 38 4.76 -28.69 -10.59
N ARG A 39 5.06 -29.12 -11.82
CA ARG A 39 4.30 -28.68 -13.01
C ARG A 39 2.78 -28.91 -12.90
N LYS A 40 2.34 -30.00 -12.26
CA LYS A 40 0.91 -30.28 -12.06
C LYS A 40 0.26 -29.24 -11.15
N ILE A 41 0.90 -28.87 -10.03
CA ILE A 41 0.40 -27.83 -9.14
C ILE A 41 0.37 -26.47 -9.84
N ILE A 42 1.44 -26.12 -10.56
CA ILE A 42 1.53 -24.85 -11.29
C ILE A 42 0.40 -24.75 -12.32
N ASN A 43 0.27 -25.74 -13.20
CA ASN A 43 -0.75 -25.74 -14.25
C ASN A 43 -2.17 -25.67 -13.67
N ARG A 44 -2.44 -26.40 -12.58
CA ARG A 44 -3.71 -26.29 -11.88
C ARG A 44 -3.95 -24.90 -11.32
N GLY A 45 -2.93 -24.26 -10.75
CA GLY A 45 -3.02 -22.87 -10.31
C GLY A 45 -3.39 -21.90 -11.43
N LEU A 46 -2.75 -22.03 -12.60
CA LEU A 46 -3.04 -21.23 -13.80
C LEU A 46 -4.44 -21.49 -14.37
N GLU A 47 -4.92 -22.73 -14.31
CA GLU A 47 -6.28 -23.05 -14.73
C GLU A 47 -7.33 -22.44 -13.79
N ILE A 48 -7.04 -22.36 -12.49
CA ILE A 48 -8.01 -21.98 -11.46
C ILE A 48 -8.13 -20.47 -11.29
N VAL A 49 -7.02 -19.74 -11.40
CA VAL A 49 -6.94 -18.31 -11.07
C VAL A 49 -7.91 -17.48 -11.94
N PRO A 50 -8.75 -16.60 -11.33
CA PRO A 50 -9.76 -15.85 -12.08
C PRO A 50 -9.25 -14.52 -12.68
N ALA A 51 -8.03 -14.10 -12.33
CA ALA A 51 -7.47 -12.81 -12.69
C ALA A 51 -5.93 -12.85 -12.74
N GLU A 52 -5.32 -11.78 -13.24
CA GLU A 52 -3.87 -11.64 -13.29
C GLU A 52 -3.28 -11.26 -11.93
N TYR A 53 -2.52 -12.18 -11.34
CA TYR A 53 -1.74 -11.99 -10.11
C TYR A 53 -0.28 -12.33 -10.31
N CYS A 54 0.58 -12.01 -9.33
CA CYS A 54 1.96 -12.48 -9.39
C CYS A 54 2.04 -14.02 -9.32
N PHE A 55 3.04 -14.59 -9.99
CA PHE A 55 3.18 -16.03 -10.15
C PHE A 55 3.07 -16.84 -8.83
N PRO A 56 3.66 -16.43 -7.69
CA PRO A 56 3.49 -17.16 -6.42
C PRO A 56 2.03 -17.26 -5.94
N ILE A 57 1.18 -16.29 -6.26
CA ILE A 57 -0.25 -16.32 -5.95
C ILE A 57 -0.97 -17.31 -6.86
N LYS A 58 -0.65 -17.31 -8.16
CA LYS A 58 -1.18 -18.30 -9.13
C LYS A 58 -0.86 -19.73 -8.67
N VAL A 59 0.37 -19.97 -8.23
CA VAL A 59 0.81 -21.28 -7.69
C VAL A 59 0.08 -21.64 -6.38
N ALA A 60 -0.25 -20.66 -5.54
CA ALA A 60 -1.00 -20.91 -4.29
C ALA A 60 -2.40 -21.51 -4.55
N TYR A 61 -3.09 -21.14 -5.62
CA TYR A 61 -4.35 -21.78 -6.02
C TYR A 61 -4.18 -23.29 -6.27
N GLY A 62 -3.09 -23.68 -6.94
CA GLY A 62 -2.77 -25.08 -7.18
C GLY A 62 -2.47 -25.87 -5.90
N HIS A 63 -1.85 -25.22 -4.91
CA HIS A 63 -1.62 -25.83 -3.59
C HIS A 63 -2.92 -26.07 -2.83
N VAL A 64 -3.90 -25.17 -2.95
CA VAL A 64 -5.24 -25.34 -2.35
C VAL A 64 -5.99 -26.49 -3.03
N ASP A 65 -6.00 -26.54 -4.37
CA ASP A 65 -6.57 -27.66 -5.15
C ASP A 65 -5.91 -29.01 -4.79
N ASN A 66 -4.59 -29.03 -4.58
CA ASN A 66 -3.87 -30.21 -4.11
C ASN A 66 -4.36 -30.69 -2.73
N LEU A 67 -4.63 -29.79 -1.79
CA LEU A 67 -5.15 -30.13 -0.47
C LEU A 67 -6.59 -30.64 -0.50
N LEU A 68 -7.46 -30.01 -1.30
CA LEU A 68 -8.83 -30.49 -1.52
C LEU A 68 -8.83 -31.94 -2.03
N LYS A 69 -7.98 -32.23 -3.03
CA LYS A 69 -7.82 -33.59 -3.59
C LYS A 69 -7.23 -34.61 -2.61
N LYS A 70 -6.57 -34.16 -1.53
CA LYS A 70 -6.09 -35.02 -0.44
C LYS A 70 -7.18 -35.32 0.61
N GLY A 71 -8.38 -34.75 0.48
CA GLY A 71 -9.49 -34.98 1.41
C GLY A 71 -9.17 -34.51 2.82
N VAL A 72 -8.62 -33.31 2.97
CA VAL A 72 -8.49 -32.64 4.27
C VAL A 72 -9.85 -32.12 4.71
N ASP A 73 -10.10 -32.09 6.02
CA ASP A 73 -11.38 -31.63 6.57
C ASP A 73 -11.45 -30.09 6.54
N PHE A 74 -10.32 -29.43 6.79
CA PHE A 74 -10.19 -27.97 6.80
C PHE A 74 -8.94 -27.53 6.05
N ILE A 75 -8.96 -26.34 5.46
CA ILE A 75 -7.82 -25.67 4.84
C ILE A 75 -7.54 -24.40 5.64
N PHE A 76 -6.36 -24.33 6.25
CA PHE A 76 -5.93 -23.21 7.07
C PHE A 76 -5.12 -22.21 6.24
N ILE A 77 -5.70 -21.03 6.01
CA ILE A 77 -5.05 -19.91 5.34
C ILE A 77 -5.38 -18.64 6.13
N PRO A 78 -4.48 -18.16 7.01
CA PRO A 78 -4.75 -16.98 7.83
C PRO A 78 -4.56 -15.67 7.05
N HIS A 79 -5.30 -14.62 7.43
CA HIS A 79 -4.99 -13.25 7.01
C HIS A 79 -3.86 -12.69 7.88
N ILE A 80 -2.61 -12.84 7.44
CA ILE A 80 -1.44 -12.30 8.17
C ILE A 80 -1.16 -10.88 7.70
N ALA A 81 -1.70 -9.90 8.41
CA ALA A 81 -1.53 -8.48 8.06
C ALA A 81 -0.11 -7.96 8.34
N ASN A 82 0.48 -8.37 9.46
CA ASN A 82 1.85 -7.98 9.84
C ASN A 82 2.57 -9.13 10.56
N THR A 83 3.91 -9.05 10.62
CA THR A 83 4.75 -10.09 11.23
C THR A 83 5.18 -9.77 12.66
N GLY A 84 4.62 -8.72 13.28
CA GLY A 84 4.88 -8.30 14.66
C GLY A 84 6.21 -7.58 14.88
N LYS A 85 7.33 -8.11 14.37
CA LYS A 85 8.66 -7.51 14.52
C LYS A 85 9.19 -6.92 13.20
N PRO A 86 9.40 -5.59 13.11
CA PRO A 86 10.06 -4.95 11.98
C PRO A 86 11.58 -5.16 12.01
N THR A 87 12.24 -4.82 10.90
CA THR A 87 13.72 -4.75 10.83
C THR A 87 14.21 -3.41 11.37
N GLY A 88 15.28 -3.37 12.16
CA GLY A 88 15.80 -2.12 12.72
C GLY A 88 14.76 -1.33 13.54
N SER A 89 14.73 -0.01 13.38
CA SER A 89 13.81 0.88 14.11
C SER A 89 12.53 1.25 13.35
N TYR A 90 12.17 0.50 12.31
CA TYR A 90 10.89 0.73 11.61
C TYR A 90 9.69 0.53 12.55
N LYS A 91 8.59 1.25 12.29
CA LYS A 91 7.37 1.18 13.11
C LYS A 91 6.47 -0.02 12.76
N TYR A 92 6.45 -0.44 11.50
CA TYR A 92 5.49 -1.43 10.99
C TYR A 92 6.19 -2.58 10.26
N SER A 93 5.55 -3.75 10.18
CA SER A 93 6.08 -4.97 9.53
C SER A 93 5.01 -5.67 8.68
N VAL A 94 4.37 -4.91 7.80
CA VAL A 94 3.20 -5.31 7.02
C VAL A 94 3.59 -6.27 5.88
N THR A 95 2.76 -7.27 5.61
CA THR A 95 2.94 -8.18 4.46
C THR A 95 2.37 -7.57 3.17
N CYS A 96 2.44 -8.22 2.00
CA CYS A 96 1.83 -7.64 0.80
C CYS A 96 0.31 -7.85 0.76
N SER A 97 -0.41 -6.98 0.05
CA SER A 97 -1.87 -7.06 -0.08
C SER A 97 -2.36 -8.42 -0.55
N TRP A 98 -1.65 -9.05 -1.51
CA TRP A 98 -2.00 -10.38 -1.99
C TRP A 98 -1.84 -11.47 -0.93
N THR A 99 -0.76 -11.44 -0.13
CA THR A 99 -0.62 -12.41 0.97
C THR A 99 -1.69 -12.22 2.03
N GLN A 100 -2.08 -10.97 2.33
CA GLN A 100 -3.12 -10.66 3.32
C GLN A 100 -4.51 -11.12 2.87
N SER A 101 -4.83 -10.92 1.58
CA SER A 101 -6.13 -11.25 1.00
C SER A 101 -6.21 -12.66 0.45
N THR A 102 -5.15 -13.49 0.58
CA THR A 102 -5.14 -14.87 0.07
C THR A 102 -6.43 -15.63 0.37
N PRO A 103 -6.99 -15.63 1.60
CA PRO A 103 -8.23 -16.34 1.86
C PRO A 103 -9.42 -15.83 1.03
N ASP A 104 -9.53 -14.51 0.84
CA ASP A 104 -10.58 -13.91 0.02
C ASP A 104 -10.40 -14.22 -1.47
N LEU A 105 -9.15 -14.26 -1.93
CA LEU A 105 -8.81 -14.67 -3.28
C LEU A 105 -9.21 -16.12 -3.52
N MET A 106 -8.87 -17.04 -2.60
CA MET A 106 -9.20 -18.46 -2.75
C MET A 106 -10.71 -18.70 -2.71
N LYS A 107 -11.44 -18.07 -1.78
CA LYS A 107 -12.90 -18.26 -1.66
C LYS A 107 -13.70 -17.61 -2.79
N SER A 108 -13.12 -16.66 -3.52
CA SER A 108 -13.79 -16.01 -4.66
C SER A 108 -13.54 -16.73 -5.99
N ALA A 109 -12.67 -17.74 -6.04
CA ALA A 109 -12.40 -18.49 -7.27
C ALA A 109 -13.47 -19.58 -7.52
N PRO A 110 -14.30 -19.46 -8.58
CA PRO A 110 -15.39 -20.40 -8.83
C PRO A 110 -14.93 -21.86 -9.00
N LYS A 111 -13.73 -22.06 -9.55
CA LYS A 111 -13.15 -23.39 -9.73
C LYS A 111 -12.78 -24.05 -8.40
N LEU A 112 -12.25 -23.31 -7.42
CA LEU A 112 -11.98 -23.89 -6.08
C LEU A 112 -13.28 -24.24 -5.35
N ILE A 113 -14.31 -23.42 -5.50
CA ILE A 113 -15.64 -23.70 -4.92
C ILE A 113 -16.18 -25.01 -5.49
N LYS A 114 -16.08 -25.20 -6.80
CA LYS A 114 -16.48 -26.44 -7.49
C LYS A 114 -15.70 -27.66 -7.02
N GLU A 115 -14.42 -27.51 -6.69
CA GLU A 115 -13.56 -28.58 -6.15
C GLU A 115 -13.80 -28.83 -4.65
N GLY A 116 -14.72 -28.10 -4.02
CA GLY A 116 -15.18 -28.35 -2.65
C GLY A 116 -14.75 -27.32 -1.61
N LEU A 117 -14.11 -26.21 -2.00
CA LEU A 117 -13.80 -25.12 -1.06
C LEU A 117 -15.07 -24.35 -0.69
N ASN A 118 -15.30 -24.11 0.60
CA ASN A 118 -16.43 -23.33 1.09
C ASN A 118 -16.07 -22.60 2.39
N LEU A 119 -17.00 -21.81 2.93
CA LEU A 119 -16.78 -21.02 4.15
C LEU A 119 -16.64 -21.88 5.41
N GLU A 120 -17.15 -23.11 5.40
CA GLU A 120 -17.08 -24.01 6.56
C GLU A 120 -15.69 -24.65 6.66
N ASN A 121 -15.13 -25.09 5.53
CA ASN A 121 -13.82 -25.76 5.50
C ASN A 121 -12.62 -24.81 5.33
N LEU A 122 -12.82 -23.56 4.90
CA LEU A 122 -11.76 -22.55 4.86
C LEU A 122 -11.63 -21.85 6.22
N VAL A 123 -10.53 -22.12 6.93
CA VAL A 123 -10.24 -21.53 8.24
C VAL A 123 -9.22 -20.40 8.12
N SER A 124 -9.69 -19.18 8.36
CA SER A 124 -8.94 -17.96 8.02
C SER A 124 -8.97 -16.90 9.12
N PRO A 125 -8.29 -17.13 10.26
CA PRO A 125 -8.20 -16.13 11.31
C PRO A 125 -7.44 -14.88 10.84
N SER A 126 -7.83 -13.72 11.36
CA SER A 126 -7.17 -12.44 11.09
C SER A 126 -6.07 -12.19 12.08
N LEU A 127 -4.81 -12.30 11.68
CA LEU A 127 -3.66 -12.29 12.57
C LEU A 127 -2.87 -10.97 12.47
N PHE A 128 -3.02 -10.12 13.49
CA PHE A 128 -2.20 -8.92 13.73
C PHE A 128 -1.19 -9.19 14.85
N PHE A 129 0.02 -9.66 14.49
CA PHE A 129 1.01 -10.07 15.49
C PHE A 129 1.51 -8.91 16.37
N ASP A 130 1.49 -7.68 15.86
CA ASP A 130 1.78 -6.44 16.61
C ASP A 130 0.72 -6.08 17.67
N TRP A 131 -0.48 -6.68 17.63
CA TRP A 131 -1.50 -6.52 18.67
C TRP A 131 -1.30 -7.47 19.86
N GLY A 132 -0.31 -8.36 19.78
CA GLY A 132 0.14 -9.20 20.88
C GLY A 132 -0.65 -10.51 21.06
N LEU A 133 -0.22 -11.29 22.05
CA LEU A 133 -0.64 -12.67 22.24
C LEU A 133 -2.16 -12.84 22.43
N ASN A 134 -2.81 -11.92 23.15
CA ASN A 134 -4.24 -12.02 23.44
C ASN A 134 -5.09 -11.92 22.16
N HIS A 135 -4.67 -11.08 21.20
CA HIS A 135 -5.34 -10.99 19.91
C HIS A 135 -5.18 -12.29 19.11
N ILE A 136 -3.95 -12.81 19.02
CA ILE A 136 -3.69 -14.07 18.31
C ILE A 136 -4.44 -15.23 18.96
N GLU A 137 -4.50 -15.29 20.29
CA GLU A 137 -5.29 -16.29 21.02
C GLU A 137 -6.79 -16.20 20.69
N ASP A 138 -7.39 -15.02 20.71
CA ASP A 138 -8.82 -14.82 20.35
C ASP A 138 -9.12 -15.35 18.94
N GLN A 139 -8.26 -15.01 17.99
CA GLN A 139 -8.44 -15.40 16.58
C GLN A 139 -8.22 -16.90 16.36
N MET A 140 -7.22 -17.48 17.03
CA MET A 140 -6.99 -18.92 16.98
C MET A 140 -8.10 -19.70 17.70
N LYS A 141 -8.69 -19.16 18.78
CA LYS A 141 -9.88 -19.78 19.40
C LYS A 141 -11.05 -19.83 18.42
N LYS A 142 -11.31 -18.75 17.68
CA LYS A 142 -12.35 -18.72 16.63
C LYS A 142 -12.08 -19.76 15.54
N ALA A 143 -10.84 -19.86 15.08
CA ALA A 143 -10.42 -20.87 14.11
C ALA A 143 -10.64 -22.31 14.61
N ILE A 144 -10.28 -22.59 15.87
CA ILE A 144 -10.43 -23.92 16.48
C ILE A 144 -11.90 -24.26 16.75
N THR A 145 -12.72 -23.28 17.17
CA THR A 145 -14.17 -23.45 17.31
C THR A 145 -14.82 -23.78 15.97
N GLN A 146 -14.41 -23.11 14.87
CA GLN A 146 -14.91 -23.41 13.52
C GLN A 146 -14.62 -24.87 13.13
N MET A 147 -13.49 -25.43 13.56
CA MET A 147 -13.15 -26.84 13.32
C MET A 147 -13.92 -27.83 14.22
N GLY A 148 -14.79 -27.35 15.13
CA GLY A 148 -15.48 -28.20 16.10
C GLY A 148 -14.55 -28.80 17.16
N HIS A 149 -13.38 -28.20 17.41
CA HIS A 149 -12.39 -28.71 18.35
C HIS A 149 -12.35 -27.91 19.66
N SER A 150 -11.91 -28.53 20.76
CA SER A 150 -11.81 -27.88 22.06
C SER A 150 -10.80 -26.71 22.05
N THR A 151 -11.21 -25.59 22.63
CA THR A 151 -10.38 -24.37 22.76
C THR A 151 -9.60 -24.29 24.07
N LYS A 152 -9.76 -25.27 24.98
CA LYS A 152 -9.17 -25.26 26.33
C LYS A 152 -7.66 -25.08 26.33
N ASN A 153 -6.97 -25.72 25.39
CA ASN A 153 -5.51 -25.76 25.30
C ASN A 153 -4.93 -24.76 24.29
N VAL A 154 -5.74 -23.88 23.69
CA VAL A 154 -5.28 -22.96 22.62
C VAL A 154 -4.16 -22.04 23.10
N ARG A 155 -4.27 -21.48 24.31
CA ARG A 155 -3.23 -20.60 24.85
C ARG A 155 -1.89 -21.33 25.06
N ALA A 156 -1.95 -22.53 25.65
CA ALA A 156 -0.76 -23.35 25.87
C ALA A 156 -0.12 -23.79 24.54
N ALA A 157 -0.94 -24.23 23.57
CA ALA A 157 -0.49 -24.57 22.22
C ALA A 157 0.20 -23.39 21.52
N LEU A 158 -0.38 -22.19 21.64
CA LEU A 158 0.17 -20.98 21.03
C LEU A 158 1.49 -20.56 21.68
N GLN A 159 1.61 -20.66 23.00
CA GLN A 159 2.86 -20.39 23.71
C GLN A 159 3.96 -21.37 23.28
N GLU A 160 3.69 -22.67 23.23
CA GLU A 160 4.66 -23.68 22.77
C GLU A 160 5.05 -23.45 21.30
N ALA A 161 4.08 -23.14 20.44
CA ALA A 161 4.34 -22.81 19.04
C ALA A 161 5.19 -21.54 18.86
N LEU A 162 4.97 -20.50 19.67
CA LEU A 162 5.79 -19.28 19.65
C LEU A 162 7.22 -19.55 20.13
N ILE A 163 7.39 -20.39 21.15
CA ILE A 163 8.70 -20.85 21.61
C ILE A 163 9.41 -21.65 20.50
N ASN A 164 8.68 -22.51 19.78
CA ASN A 164 9.22 -23.26 18.64
C ASN A 164 9.71 -22.31 17.54
N LYS A 165 8.87 -21.33 17.18
CA LYS A 165 9.24 -20.30 16.19
C LYS A 165 10.47 -19.51 16.64
N GLU A 166 10.56 -19.09 17.90
CA GLU A 166 11.72 -18.35 18.41
C GLU A 166 13.00 -19.21 18.35
N LYS A 167 12.91 -20.50 18.71
CA LYS A 167 14.04 -21.44 18.57
C LYS A 167 14.48 -21.60 17.11
N PHE A 168 13.53 -21.69 16.18
CA PHE A 168 13.81 -21.74 14.76
C PHE A 168 14.51 -20.46 14.27
N ASP A 169 13.96 -19.29 14.61
CA ASP A 169 14.51 -17.99 14.23
C ASP A 169 15.94 -17.80 14.80
N LYS A 170 16.19 -18.16 16.06
CA LYS A 170 17.55 -18.16 16.67
C LYS A 170 18.53 -19.07 15.95
N LYS A 171 18.10 -20.29 15.57
CA LYS A 171 18.95 -21.22 14.83
C LYS A 171 19.33 -20.67 13.45
N ILE A 172 18.41 -19.95 12.79
CA ILE A 172 18.71 -19.24 11.56
C ILE A 172 19.74 -18.14 11.84
N GLU A 173 19.54 -17.29 12.85
CA GLU A 173 20.50 -16.22 13.21
C GLU A 173 21.91 -16.75 13.53
N GLU A 174 22.03 -17.84 14.30
CA GLU A 174 23.31 -18.49 14.60
C GLU A 174 23.98 -19.04 13.35
N LYS A 175 23.20 -19.69 12.47
CA LYS A 175 23.69 -20.23 11.20
C LYS A 175 24.13 -19.09 10.28
N THR A 176 23.36 -18.01 10.22
CA THR A 176 23.66 -16.78 9.49
C THR A 176 24.99 -16.21 9.92
N LYS A 177 25.21 -16.01 11.23
CA LYS A 177 26.48 -15.51 11.74
C LYS A 177 27.65 -16.41 11.33
N LYS A 178 27.52 -17.72 11.56
CA LYS A 178 28.58 -18.70 11.23
C LYS A 178 28.92 -18.70 9.74
N VAL A 179 27.91 -18.73 8.86
CA VAL A 179 28.10 -18.78 7.41
C VAL A 179 28.66 -17.45 6.90
N PHE A 180 28.06 -16.34 7.31
CA PHE A 180 28.48 -15.01 6.84
C PHE A 180 29.89 -14.64 7.30
N ASP A 181 30.26 -14.93 8.56
CA ASP A 181 31.62 -14.71 9.07
C ASP A 181 32.65 -15.55 8.30
N SER A 182 32.30 -16.79 7.95
CA SER A 182 33.15 -17.67 7.14
C SER A 182 33.38 -17.08 5.74
N ILE A 183 32.34 -16.53 5.12
CA ILE A 183 32.42 -15.91 3.80
C ILE A 183 33.28 -14.65 3.85
N GLN A 184 33.05 -13.77 4.83
CA GLN A 184 33.87 -12.57 5.01
C GLN A 184 35.34 -12.90 5.26
N LYS A 185 35.64 -13.93 6.05
CA LYS A 185 37.01 -14.41 6.26
C LYS A 185 37.64 -14.92 4.95
N LYS A 186 36.89 -15.65 4.12
CA LYS A 186 37.37 -16.11 2.80
C LYS A 186 37.67 -14.93 1.89
N CYS A 187 36.75 -13.96 1.77
CA CYS A 187 36.90 -12.79 0.90
C CYS A 187 38.05 -11.84 1.29
N LYS A 188 38.55 -11.90 2.53
CA LYS A 188 39.73 -11.12 2.97
C LYS A 188 41.06 -11.68 2.49
N GLN A 189 41.10 -12.94 2.05
CA GLN A 189 42.33 -13.56 1.55
C GLN A 189 42.61 -13.03 0.13
N GLU A 190 43.86 -12.66 -0.15
CA GLU A 190 44.26 -12.07 -1.45
C GLU A 190 43.85 -12.97 -2.64
N LYS A 191 43.91 -14.29 -2.50
CA LYS A 191 43.47 -15.26 -3.52
C LYS A 191 41.99 -15.09 -3.93
N TYR A 192 41.13 -14.66 -3.01
CA TYR A 192 39.68 -14.53 -3.20
C TYR A 192 39.21 -13.07 -3.24
N LYS A 193 40.16 -12.13 -3.34
CA LYS A 193 39.90 -10.69 -3.34
C LYS A 193 39.02 -10.22 -4.50
N ASN A 194 39.03 -10.93 -5.62
CA ASN A 194 38.19 -10.66 -6.79
C ASN A 194 37.17 -11.79 -7.07
N GLU A 195 36.96 -12.72 -6.13
CA GLU A 195 35.94 -13.75 -6.27
C GLU A 195 34.58 -13.19 -5.80
N PRO A 196 33.57 -13.07 -6.68
CA PRO A 196 32.26 -12.56 -6.30
C PRO A 196 31.44 -13.61 -5.54
N ALA A 197 30.64 -13.15 -4.58
CA ALA A 197 29.56 -13.91 -3.96
C ALA A 197 28.22 -13.24 -4.26
N PHE A 198 27.17 -14.02 -4.45
CA PHE A 198 25.85 -13.51 -4.85
C PHE A 198 24.82 -13.69 -3.74
N LEU A 199 24.25 -12.57 -3.30
CA LEU A 199 23.11 -12.52 -2.39
C LEU A 199 21.81 -12.63 -3.20
N VAL A 200 21.06 -13.70 -2.99
CA VAL A 200 19.76 -13.93 -3.59
C VAL A 200 18.70 -13.21 -2.76
N MET A 201 18.25 -12.06 -3.26
CA MET A 201 17.28 -11.17 -2.59
C MET A 201 15.87 -11.56 -3.04
N ALA A 202 15.29 -12.55 -2.38
CA ALA A 202 13.97 -13.08 -2.68
C ALA A 202 13.16 -13.24 -1.40
N ARG A 203 11.83 -13.39 -1.52
CA ARG A 203 10.97 -13.69 -0.37
C ARG A 203 11.14 -15.17 -0.01
N PRO A 204 11.02 -15.60 1.26
CA PRO A 204 11.20 -17.00 1.65
C PRO A 204 10.38 -17.99 0.81
N TYR A 205 9.17 -17.61 0.43
CA TYR A 205 8.26 -18.45 -0.33
C TYR A 205 8.54 -18.55 -1.82
N THR A 206 9.54 -17.81 -2.29
CA THR A 206 10.06 -17.91 -3.65
C THR A 206 11.52 -18.37 -3.62
N ALA A 207 12.31 -17.91 -2.65
CA ALA A 207 13.71 -18.28 -2.45
C ALA A 207 13.89 -19.80 -2.28
N TYR A 208 12.98 -20.46 -1.56
CA TYR A 208 13.07 -21.89 -1.22
C TYR A 208 12.16 -22.80 -2.07
N ASP A 209 11.66 -22.30 -3.21
CA ASP A 209 10.87 -23.08 -4.15
C ASP A 209 11.48 -23.01 -5.55
N ALA A 210 12.21 -24.07 -5.91
CA ALA A 210 12.93 -24.19 -7.18
C ALA A 210 12.03 -24.05 -8.42
N ASN A 211 10.76 -24.45 -8.34
CA ASN A 211 9.85 -24.33 -9.47
C ASN A 211 9.25 -22.93 -9.59
N VAL A 212 9.31 -22.13 -8.53
CA VAL A 212 8.82 -20.74 -8.52
C VAL A 212 9.93 -19.74 -8.82
N ASN A 213 11.19 -20.07 -8.51
CA ASN A 213 12.36 -19.23 -8.78
C ASN A 213 13.24 -19.73 -9.92
N ASN A 214 12.78 -20.72 -10.68
CA ASN A 214 13.50 -21.32 -11.79
C ASN A 214 14.91 -21.82 -11.43
N ASP A 215 15.01 -22.44 -10.25
CA ASP A 215 16.20 -23.04 -9.65
C ASP A 215 17.47 -22.17 -9.66
N ILE A 216 17.28 -20.86 -9.55
CA ILE A 216 18.34 -19.85 -9.69
C ILE A 216 19.52 -20.05 -8.73
N VAL A 217 19.27 -20.59 -7.53
CA VAL A 217 20.32 -20.85 -6.54
C VAL A 217 21.28 -21.89 -7.08
N ASN A 218 20.79 -23.00 -7.63
CA ASN A 218 21.63 -24.04 -8.20
C ASN A 218 22.33 -23.53 -9.47
N LYS A 219 21.65 -22.74 -10.32
CA LYS A 219 22.29 -22.12 -11.50
C LYS A 219 23.50 -21.24 -11.13
N ILE A 220 23.45 -20.52 -10.00
CA ILE A 220 24.59 -19.74 -9.50
C ILE A 220 25.72 -20.66 -9.01
N LEU A 221 25.37 -21.74 -8.30
CA LEU A 221 26.33 -22.73 -7.80
C LEU A 221 27.02 -23.49 -8.94
N ASP A 222 26.28 -23.89 -9.96
CA ASP A 222 26.77 -24.59 -11.16
C ASP A 222 27.72 -23.70 -11.98
N ALA A 223 27.49 -22.38 -11.97
CA ALA A 223 28.41 -21.40 -12.54
C ALA A 223 29.69 -21.19 -11.70
N GLY A 224 29.84 -21.89 -10.58
CA GLY A 224 31.02 -21.86 -9.72
C GLY A 224 31.04 -20.73 -8.68
N TYR A 225 29.91 -20.04 -8.45
CA TYR A 225 29.83 -18.95 -7.48
C TYR A 225 29.04 -19.33 -6.24
N LEU A 226 29.34 -18.64 -5.14
CA LEU A 226 28.57 -18.79 -3.92
C LEU A 226 27.23 -18.06 -4.02
N ALA A 227 26.13 -18.81 -3.84
CA ALA A 227 24.79 -18.27 -3.67
C ALA A 227 24.42 -18.19 -2.17
N ILE A 228 24.02 -17.01 -1.71
CA ILE A 228 23.69 -16.73 -0.31
C ILE A 228 22.21 -16.31 -0.25
N PRO A 229 21.32 -17.06 0.39
CA PRO A 229 19.95 -16.63 0.65
C PRO A 229 19.91 -15.37 1.54
N LEU A 230 18.92 -14.51 1.32
CA LEU A 230 18.73 -13.28 2.08
C LEU A 230 18.68 -13.51 3.61
N GLU A 231 18.03 -14.59 4.06
CA GLU A 231 17.89 -14.92 5.48
C GLU A 231 19.23 -15.34 6.13
N LEU A 232 20.21 -15.77 5.33
CA LEU A 232 21.56 -16.13 5.79
C LEU A 232 22.52 -14.95 5.84
N THR A 233 22.00 -13.73 6.00
CA THR A 233 22.79 -12.50 6.13
C THR A 233 22.41 -11.67 7.37
N PRO A 234 23.34 -10.86 7.94
CA PRO A 234 23.09 -10.08 9.15
C PRO A 234 22.25 -8.82 8.90
N ILE A 235 21.34 -8.82 7.91
CA ILE A 235 20.48 -7.68 7.55
C ILE A 235 19.60 -7.19 8.70
N GLY A 236 19.27 -8.07 9.66
CA GLY A 236 18.51 -7.69 10.86
C GLY A 236 19.21 -6.65 11.75
N GLN A 237 20.54 -6.52 11.64
CA GLN A 237 21.35 -5.55 12.38
C GLN A 237 21.53 -4.22 11.64
N ILE A 238 21.07 -4.13 10.39
CA ILE A 238 21.23 -2.95 9.55
C ILE A 238 19.96 -2.10 9.65
N ASP A 239 20.04 -0.99 10.38
CA ASP A 239 18.95 -0.04 10.48
C ASP A 239 19.11 1.11 9.47
N ILE A 240 18.19 1.15 8.50
CA ILE A 240 18.10 2.19 7.47
C ILE A 240 16.81 3.03 7.60
N SER A 241 16.06 2.86 8.69
CA SER A 241 14.73 3.46 8.87
C SER A 241 14.75 4.98 8.86
N LYS A 242 15.85 5.61 9.28
CA LYS A 242 16.03 7.06 9.23
C LYS A 242 16.27 7.57 7.82
N GLN A 243 17.03 6.84 7.00
CA GLN A 243 17.35 7.22 5.63
C GLN A 243 16.21 6.88 4.66
N MET A 244 15.45 5.83 4.98
CA MET A 244 14.36 5.27 4.17
C MET A 244 13.11 5.10 5.03
N PRO A 245 12.53 6.18 5.59
CA PRO A 245 11.32 6.10 6.41
C PRO A 245 10.13 5.61 5.58
N LYS A 246 9.04 5.26 6.28
CA LYS A 246 7.77 4.80 5.69
C LYS A 246 7.81 3.49 4.89
N MET A 247 8.93 2.78 4.85
CA MET A 247 8.94 1.41 4.33
C MET A 247 8.26 0.46 5.32
N TYR A 248 6.93 0.33 5.25
CA TYR A 248 6.16 -0.53 6.16
C TYR A 248 6.13 -2.00 5.74
N TRP A 249 6.55 -2.35 4.51
CA TRP A 249 6.62 -3.75 4.09
C TRP A 249 7.87 -4.43 4.64
N ILE A 250 7.69 -5.52 5.40
CA ILE A 250 8.81 -6.27 5.98
C ILE A 250 9.84 -6.71 4.92
N GLN A 251 9.37 -7.14 3.75
CA GLN A 251 10.26 -7.55 2.66
C GLN A 251 11.01 -6.37 2.03
N GLY A 252 10.40 -5.19 1.97
CA GLY A 252 11.08 -3.98 1.52
C GLY A 252 12.18 -3.55 2.48
N GLN A 253 11.94 -3.63 3.79
CA GLN A 253 12.95 -3.33 4.81
C GLN A 253 14.17 -4.25 4.68
N LYS A 254 13.94 -5.56 4.55
CA LYS A 254 15.00 -6.57 4.35
C LYS A 254 15.80 -6.33 3.06
N LYS A 255 15.12 -6.10 1.93
CA LYS A 255 15.76 -5.83 0.63
C LYS A 255 16.59 -4.54 0.64
N LEU A 256 16.09 -3.46 1.24
CA LEU A 256 16.86 -2.21 1.35
C LEU A 256 18.05 -2.33 2.31
N ALA A 257 17.90 -3.06 3.42
CA ALA A 257 19.01 -3.39 4.32
C ALA A 257 20.07 -4.26 3.61
N ALA A 258 19.63 -5.16 2.72
CA ALA A 258 20.53 -5.93 1.87
C ALA A 258 21.34 -5.04 0.93
N ILE A 259 20.74 -4.04 0.27
CA ILE A 259 21.50 -3.08 -0.56
C ILE A 259 22.59 -2.37 0.24
N GLU A 260 22.32 -1.98 1.48
CA GLU A 260 23.32 -1.38 2.36
C GLU A 260 24.45 -2.37 2.69
N LEU A 261 24.12 -3.65 2.91
CA LEU A 261 25.11 -4.71 3.08
C LEU A 261 25.96 -4.88 1.81
N LEU A 262 25.35 -4.86 0.62
CA LEU A 262 26.07 -4.94 -0.66
C LEU A 262 27.07 -3.77 -0.78
N ASN A 263 26.62 -2.53 -0.55
CA ASN A 263 27.45 -1.33 -0.67
C ASN A 263 28.71 -1.41 0.22
N LYS A 264 28.58 -1.94 1.44
CA LYS A 264 29.70 -2.11 2.40
C LYS A 264 30.69 -3.23 2.08
N ASN A 265 30.33 -4.19 1.23
CA ASN A 265 31.15 -5.39 0.98
C ASN A 265 31.53 -5.46 -0.49
N ARG A 266 32.79 -5.17 -0.83
CA ARG A 266 33.28 -5.10 -2.24
C ARG A 266 32.84 -6.30 -3.10
N ASN A 267 33.02 -7.53 -2.60
CA ASN A 267 32.85 -8.76 -3.38
C ASN A 267 31.43 -9.35 -3.35
N LEU A 268 30.49 -8.71 -2.63
CA LEU A 268 29.13 -9.25 -2.45
C LEU A 268 28.15 -8.56 -3.40
N PHE A 269 27.60 -9.25 -4.39
CA PHE A 269 26.68 -8.70 -5.39
C PHE A 269 25.25 -9.22 -5.18
N GLY A 270 24.26 -8.46 -5.62
CA GLY A 270 22.84 -8.81 -5.44
C GLY A 270 22.22 -9.41 -6.69
N ILE A 271 21.38 -10.43 -6.50
CA ILE A 271 20.43 -10.94 -7.49
C ILE A 271 19.04 -10.87 -6.86
N ASP A 272 18.28 -9.86 -7.23
CA ASP A 272 16.89 -9.64 -6.83
C ASP A 272 15.95 -10.48 -7.69
N ILE A 273 15.08 -11.24 -7.04
CA ILE A 273 14.00 -11.97 -7.71
C ILE A 273 12.70 -11.25 -7.43
N THR A 274 12.00 -10.92 -8.50
CA THR A 274 10.66 -10.36 -8.47
C THR A 274 9.78 -11.03 -9.51
N TYR A 275 8.50 -10.68 -9.50
CA TYR A 275 7.50 -11.32 -10.35
C TYR A 275 6.67 -10.27 -11.05
N PHE A 276 6.24 -10.60 -12.27
CA PHE A 276 5.23 -9.82 -12.97
C PHE A 276 4.02 -9.61 -12.04
N ALA A 277 3.40 -8.42 -12.13
CA ALA A 277 2.31 -7.99 -11.25
C ALA A 277 2.62 -7.95 -9.74
N CYS A 278 3.90 -7.98 -9.32
CA CYS A 278 4.27 -7.81 -7.91
C CYS A 278 4.19 -6.34 -7.48
N GLY A 279 3.11 -5.99 -6.77
CA GLY A 279 2.83 -4.61 -6.40
C GLY A 279 3.93 -3.92 -5.56
N PRO A 280 4.30 -4.44 -4.37
CA PRO A 280 5.31 -3.82 -3.53
C PRO A 280 6.68 -3.71 -4.19
N ASP A 281 7.09 -4.74 -4.93
CA ASP A 281 8.43 -4.79 -5.52
C ASP A 281 8.60 -3.74 -6.64
N THR A 282 7.52 -3.33 -7.33
CA THR A 282 7.57 -2.19 -8.26
C THR A 282 8.08 -0.91 -7.60
N GLN A 283 7.85 -0.74 -6.29
CA GLN A 283 8.32 0.42 -5.51
C GLN A 283 9.68 0.13 -4.87
N ILE A 284 9.84 -1.05 -4.24
CA ILE A 284 11.08 -1.44 -3.55
C ILE A 284 12.25 -1.48 -4.54
N ASN A 285 12.06 -2.01 -5.75
CA ASN A 285 13.13 -2.15 -6.73
C ASN A 285 13.64 -0.79 -7.21
N GLN A 286 12.77 0.22 -7.33
CA GLN A 286 13.20 1.58 -7.63
C GLN A 286 14.03 2.17 -6.49
N GLN A 287 13.58 2.01 -5.24
CA GLN A 287 14.35 2.47 -4.07
C GLN A 287 15.72 1.76 -3.97
N MET A 288 15.79 0.46 -4.25
CA MET A 288 17.05 -0.28 -4.34
C MET A 288 17.96 0.29 -5.42
N ARG A 289 17.45 0.53 -6.64
CA ARG A 289 18.22 1.13 -7.76
C ARG A 289 18.77 2.51 -7.42
N TYR A 290 18.02 3.33 -6.69
CA TYR A 290 18.49 4.65 -6.26
C TYR A 290 19.57 4.60 -5.16
N ARG A 291 19.66 3.49 -4.42
CA ARG A 291 20.62 3.33 -3.32
C ARG A 291 21.84 2.49 -3.65
N ALA A 292 21.74 1.59 -4.63
CA ALA A 292 22.83 0.72 -5.01
C ALA A 292 24.00 1.53 -5.57
N GLN A 293 25.19 1.34 -5.01
CA GLN A 293 26.43 1.99 -5.47
C GLN A 293 27.24 1.10 -6.42
N LYS A 294 26.71 -0.07 -6.76
CA LYS A 294 27.34 -1.05 -7.62
C LYS A 294 26.29 -1.90 -8.35
N PRO A 295 26.68 -2.65 -9.39
CA PRO A 295 25.75 -3.48 -10.15
C PRO A 295 25.04 -4.51 -9.25
N PHE A 296 23.73 -4.66 -9.47
CA PHE A 296 22.95 -5.81 -9.00
C PHE A 296 21.97 -6.18 -10.11
N LEU A 297 21.60 -7.45 -10.18
CA LEU A 297 20.65 -7.95 -11.16
C LEU A 297 19.25 -7.98 -10.56
N THR A 298 18.25 -7.47 -11.27
CA THR A 298 16.84 -7.80 -11.00
C THR A 298 16.34 -8.73 -12.08
N ILE A 299 15.81 -9.87 -11.67
CA ILE A 299 15.13 -10.84 -12.53
C ILE A 299 13.64 -10.79 -12.21
N GLU A 300 12.86 -10.34 -13.18
CA GLU A 300 11.40 -10.45 -13.15
C GLU A 300 11.00 -11.74 -13.85
N MET A 301 10.19 -12.55 -13.15
CA MET A 301 9.69 -13.85 -13.62
C MET A 301 8.16 -13.85 -13.72
N ASP A 302 7.65 -14.70 -14.60
CA ASP A 302 6.24 -15.02 -14.78
C ASP A 302 6.07 -16.54 -15.03
N GLU A 303 4.84 -16.99 -15.29
CA GLU A 303 4.55 -18.38 -15.62
C GLU A 303 5.11 -18.88 -16.96
N HIS A 304 5.58 -17.97 -17.82
CA HIS A 304 6.10 -18.27 -19.16
C HIS A 304 7.63 -18.22 -19.23
N THR A 305 8.28 -17.83 -18.13
CA THR A 305 9.72 -17.64 -18.07
C THR A 305 10.43 -18.96 -18.32
N GLY A 306 11.16 -19.03 -19.44
CA GLY A 306 11.96 -20.20 -19.81
C GLY A 306 13.36 -20.18 -19.22
N ASP A 307 13.93 -21.38 -19.03
CA ASP A 307 15.26 -21.58 -18.44
C ASP A 307 16.39 -20.82 -19.13
N ALA A 308 16.43 -20.89 -20.47
CA ALA A 308 17.50 -20.29 -21.26
C ALA A 308 17.61 -18.77 -21.06
N GLY A 309 16.47 -18.08 -20.92
CA GLY A 309 16.44 -16.63 -20.71
C GLY A 309 17.04 -16.22 -19.35
N ILE A 310 16.86 -17.05 -18.32
CA ILE A 310 17.45 -16.83 -16.99
C ILE A 310 18.96 -17.07 -17.04
N ASP A 311 19.40 -18.15 -17.67
CA ASP A 311 20.81 -18.51 -17.76
C ASP A 311 21.63 -17.45 -18.49
N THR A 312 21.13 -16.94 -19.62
CA THR A 312 21.82 -15.85 -20.36
C THR A 312 21.92 -14.58 -19.52
N ARG A 313 20.87 -14.20 -18.77
CA ARG A 313 20.89 -13.01 -17.91
C ARG A 313 21.87 -13.17 -16.75
N LEU A 314 21.94 -14.36 -16.14
CA LEU A 314 22.92 -14.66 -15.09
C LEU A 314 24.35 -14.61 -15.63
N GLN A 315 24.62 -15.27 -16.76
CA GLN A 315 25.96 -15.26 -17.38
C GLN A 315 26.41 -13.84 -17.75
N ALA A 316 25.54 -13.04 -18.36
CA ALA A 316 25.83 -11.64 -18.68
C ALA A 316 26.12 -10.80 -17.42
N PHE A 317 25.37 -11.05 -16.34
CA PHE A 317 25.61 -10.37 -15.06
C PHE A 317 26.92 -10.80 -14.40
N PHE A 318 27.26 -12.10 -14.42
CA PHE A 318 28.55 -12.59 -13.91
C PHE A 318 29.73 -11.94 -14.64
N ASN A 319 29.65 -11.80 -15.97
CA ASN A 319 30.67 -11.10 -16.74
C ASN A 319 30.75 -9.61 -16.37
N THR A 320 29.60 -8.94 -16.20
CA THR A 320 29.55 -7.55 -15.73
C THR A 320 30.22 -7.39 -14.36
N VAL A 321 29.98 -8.32 -13.44
CA VAL A 321 30.58 -8.31 -12.09
C VAL A 321 32.09 -8.54 -12.14
N LYS A 322 32.57 -9.45 -12.98
CA LYS A 322 34.02 -9.67 -13.17
C LYS A 322 34.70 -8.39 -13.66
N SER A 323 34.20 -7.79 -14.74
CA SER A 323 34.75 -6.53 -15.27
C SER A 323 34.68 -5.39 -14.25
N TYR A 324 33.60 -5.32 -13.47
CA TYR A 324 33.50 -4.32 -12.39
C TYR A 324 34.56 -4.52 -11.29
N LEU A 325 34.90 -5.75 -10.95
CA LEU A 325 35.93 -6.05 -9.93
C LEU A 325 37.37 -5.86 -10.43
N GLU A 326 37.58 -5.88 -11.74
CA GLU A 326 38.89 -5.61 -12.38
C GLU A 326 39.21 -4.11 -12.46
N ILE A 327 38.19 -3.26 -12.56
CA ILE A 327 38.36 -1.81 -12.61
C ILE A 327 38.41 -1.24 -11.19
N GLU A 328 39.39 -0.37 -10.90
CA GLU A 328 39.39 0.44 -9.67
C GLU A 328 38.33 1.56 -9.74
N VAL A 329 37.05 1.17 -9.75
CA VAL A 329 35.94 2.13 -9.71
C VAL A 329 35.87 2.71 -8.31
N LYS A 330 36.17 4.01 -8.15
CA LYS A 330 35.79 4.75 -6.93
C LYS A 330 34.27 4.70 -6.81
N GLN A 331 33.76 3.99 -5.80
CA GLN A 331 32.32 3.98 -5.51
C GLN A 331 31.81 5.42 -5.38
N THR A 332 30.77 5.76 -6.14
CA THR A 332 30.10 7.06 -5.99
C THR A 332 29.51 7.15 -4.58
N SER A 333 29.99 8.10 -3.77
CA SER A 333 29.65 8.23 -2.35
C SER A 333 28.20 8.68 -2.08
N LYS A 334 27.45 9.12 -3.10
CA LYS A 334 26.14 9.74 -2.89
C LYS A 334 25.04 8.68 -2.73
N VAL A 335 24.82 8.25 -1.49
CA VAL A 335 23.61 7.51 -1.10
C VAL A 335 22.48 8.49 -0.90
N PHE A 336 21.42 8.40 -1.70
CA PHE A 336 20.24 9.23 -1.52
C PHE A 336 19.41 8.76 -0.30
N SER A 337 18.95 9.72 0.49
CA SER A 337 18.02 9.51 1.59
C SER A 337 16.71 10.25 1.31
N VAL A 338 15.61 9.68 1.75
CA VAL A 338 14.29 10.28 1.58
C VAL A 338 14.15 11.52 2.46
N LYS A 339 13.75 12.64 1.87
CA LYS A 339 13.51 13.92 2.55
C LYS A 339 12.01 14.25 2.55
N LEU A 340 11.34 13.98 3.67
CA LEU A 340 9.93 14.31 3.87
C LEU A 340 9.79 15.32 5.02
N LYS A 341 8.88 16.28 4.86
CA LYS A 341 8.58 17.28 5.90
C LYS A 341 7.08 17.29 6.23
N GLY A 342 6.76 17.76 7.44
CA GLY A 342 5.39 18.04 7.86
C GLY A 342 4.96 19.45 7.42
N PHE A 343 3.64 19.69 7.46
CA PHE A 343 3.05 20.99 7.14
C PHE A 343 3.54 22.14 8.06
N ASP A 344 3.98 21.86 9.28
CA ASP A 344 4.51 22.85 10.22
C ASP A 344 5.78 23.54 9.70
N LYS A 345 6.53 22.88 8.80
CA LYS A 345 7.82 23.37 8.32
C LYS A 345 7.74 24.39 7.19
N ILE A 346 6.57 24.56 6.56
CA ILE A 346 6.41 25.40 5.36
C ILE A 346 5.73 26.75 5.61
N LYS A 347 5.09 26.95 6.76
CA LYS A 347 4.31 28.16 7.04
C LYS A 347 5.16 29.43 6.90
N GLY A 348 4.81 30.29 5.93
CA GLY A 348 5.51 31.54 5.63
C GLY A 348 6.87 31.38 4.95
N LYS A 349 7.21 30.18 4.46
CA LYS A 349 8.53 29.91 3.85
C LYS A 349 8.46 29.52 2.37
N LYS A 350 7.52 28.66 2.01
CA LYS A 350 7.38 28.10 0.65
C LYS A 350 5.91 28.07 0.23
N ILE A 351 5.69 28.14 -1.08
CA ILE A 351 4.39 27.92 -1.72
C ILE A 351 4.19 26.41 -1.89
N LEU A 352 3.13 25.87 -1.28
CA LEU A 352 2.79 24.45 -1.35
C LEU A 352 1.96 24.14 -2.59
N LEU A 353 2.40 23.19 -3.40
CA LEU A 353 1.71 22.79 -4.62
C LEU A 353 1.08 21.40 -4.44
N LEU A 354 -0.24 21.33 -4.57
CA LEU A 354 -1.03 20.11 -4.47
C LEU A 354 -1.11 19.41 -5.84
N PRO A 355 -1.21 18.06 -5.87
CA PRO A 355 -1.41 17.34 -7.12
C PRO A 355 -2.80 17.66 -7.71
N PRO A 356 -2.94 17.61 -9.05
CA PRO A 356 -4.16 18.00 -9.74
C PRO A 356 -5.19 16.86 -9.78
N MET A 357 -5.60 16.29 -8.64
CA MET A 357 -6.53 15.14 -8.66
C MET A 357 -7.94 15.58 -9.10
N SER A 358 -8.53 16.57 -8.43
CA SER A 358 -9.86 17.11 -8.75
C SER A 358 -10.10 18.46 -8.06
N GLU A 359 -11.30 19.04 -8.22
CA GLU A 359 -11.74 20.28 -7.53
C GLU A 359 -11.60 20.21 -5.99
N HIS A 360 -11.55 19.01 -5.42
CA HIS A 360 -11.24 18.80 -4.00
C HIS A 360 -9.88 19.39 -3.59
N ASN A 361 -8.86 19.33 -4.46
CA ASN A 361 -7.54 19.92 -4.17
C ASN A 361 -7.59 21.44 -4.17
N TYR A 362 -8.40 22.05 -5.03
CA TYR A 362 -8.61 23.49 -5.04
C TYR A 362 -9.34 23.93 -3.75
N ALA A 363 -10.34 23.17 -3.31
CA ALA A 363 -11.01 23.43 -2.03
C ALA A 363 -10.04 23.35 -0.84
N ILE A 364 -9.18 22.33 -0.80
CA ILE A 364 -8.12 22.20 0.22
C ILE A 364 -7.14 23.37 0.14
N SER A 365 -6.69 23.74 -1.05
CA SER A 365 -5.76 24.86 -1.26
C SER A 365 -6.36 26.19 -0.80
N SER A 366 -7.63 26.48 -1.12
CA SER A 366 -8.35 27.65 -0.61
C SER A 366 -8.38 27.68 0.92
N VAL A 367 -8.68 26.55 1.56
CA VAL A 367 -8.66 26.47 3.04
C VAL A 367 -7.26 26.71 3.59
N LEU A 368 -6.21 26.13 3.01
CA LEU A 368 -4.83 26.36 3.44
C LEU A 368 -4.45 27.84 3.35
N ASN A 369 -4.82 28.51 2.25
CA ASN A 369 -4.59 29.95 2.06
C ASN A 369 -5.31 30.78 3.14
N ALA A 370 -6.56 30.43 3.50
CA ALA A 370 -7.31 31.10 4.57
C ALA A 370 -6.66 30.97 5.96
N TYR A 371 -5.80 29.96 6.16
CA TYR A 371 -5.03 29.73 7.39
C TYR A 371 -3.57 30.22 7.29
N GLY A 372 -3.25 30.96 6.22
CA GLY A 372 -1.93 31.56 6.01
C GLY A 372 -0.85 30.61 5.50
N ILE A 373 -1.25 29.47 4.90
CA ILE A 373 -0.34 28.55 4.20
C ILE A 373 -0.53 28.81 2.71
N GLN A 374 0.42 29.53 2.11
CA GLN A 374 0.43 29.81 0.67
C GLN A 374 0.42 28.50 -0.10
N SER A 375 -0.61 28.28 -0.91
CA SER A 375 -0.76 27.06 -1.67
C SER A 375 -1.45 27.27 -3.01
N GLY A 376 -1.22 26.33 -3.93
CA GLY A 376 -1.91 26.21 -5.20
C GLY A 376 -2.04 24.74 -5.62
N VAL A 377 -2.73 24.50 -6.73
CA VAL A 377 -2.84 23.18 -7.35
C VAL A 377 -2.00 23.20 -8.63
N LEU A 378 -1.29 22.10 -8.89
CA LEU A 378 -0.55 21.93 -10.13
C LEU A 378 -1.50 21.89 -11.33
N ASP A 379 -0.95 22.12 -12.52
CA ASP A 379 -1.71 21.86 -13.74
C ASP A 379 -1.63 20.38 -14.09
N THR A 380 -2.71 19.86 -14.64
CA THR A 380 -2.67 18.57 -15.33
C THR A 380 -1.69 18.68 -16.50
N SER A 381 -0.80 17.70 -16.63
CA SER A 381 0.12 17.64 -17.77
C SER A 381 -0.66 17.47 -19.07
N PRO A 382 -0.32 18.23 -20.13
CA PRO A 382 -0.95 18.05 -21.44
C PRO A 382 -0.53 16.75 -22.13
N ASP A 383 0.53 16.09 -21.64
CA ASP A 383 0.99 14.80 -22.16
C ASP A 383 0.20 13.65 -21.53
N GLU A 384 -0.76 13.11 -22.29
CA GLU A 384 -1.58 11.96 -21.89
C GLU A 384 -0.76 10.66 -21.72
N THR A 385 0.42 10.58 -22.34
CA THR A 385 1.28 9.39 -22.23
C THR A 385 2.10 9.38 -20.94
N MET A 386 2.27 10.53 -20.29
CA MET A 386 3.09 10.74 -19.09
C MET A 386 4.57 10.34 -19.33
N GLU A 387 5.13 10.72 -20.47
CA GLU A 387 6.44 10.25 -20.93
C GLU A 387 7.57 10.69 -19.98
N ARG A 388 7.49 11.88 -19.38
CA ARG A 388 8.50 12.33 -18.41
C ARG A 388 8.49 11.47 -17.15
N ALA A 389 7.31 11.13 -16.62
CA ALA A 389 7.21 10.20 -15.50
C ALA A 389 7.63 8.78 -15.90
N ARG A 390 7.19 8.27 -17.05
CA ARG A 390 7.52 6.91 -17.51
C ARG A 390 9.01 6.71 -17.75
N SER A 391 9.68 7.65 -18.40
CA SER A 391 11.13 7.59 -18.68
C SER A 391 12.02 7.54 -17.43
N CYS A 392 11.48 7.90 -16.25
CA CYS A 392 12.21 7.89 -14.99
C CYS A 392 11.69 6.88 -13.97
N THR A 393 10.67 6.10 -14.31
CA THR A 393 10.09 5.06 -13.45
C THR A 393 10.37 3.67 -14.03
N TYR A 394 10.35 2.65 -13.17
CA TYR A 394 10.66 1.28 -13.56
C TYR A 394 9.53 0.33 -13.13
N GLY A 395 9.12 -0.55 -14.04
CA GLY A 395 8.08 -1.55 -13.80
C GLY A 395 6.67 -0.98 -13.72
N LEU A 396 5.71 -1.82 -13.33
CA LEU A 396 4.28 -1.50 -13.29
C LEU A 396 3.89 -0.70 -12.03
N VAL A 397 4.19 0.61 -12.05
CA VAL A 397 3.74 1.54 -11.01
C VAL A 397 2.24 1.86 -11.13
N CYS A 398 1.67 2.41 -10.06
CA CYS A 398 0.27 2.85 -10.05
C CYS A 398 0.06 4.05 -10.98
N THR A 399 -1.05 4.08 -11.72
CA THR A 399 -1.44 5.23 -12.55
C THR A 399 -1.45 6.57 -11.79
N PRO A 400 -2.01 6.66 -10.56
CA PRO A 400 -1.92 7.87 -9.75
C PRO A 400 -0.49 8.40 -9.56
N TYR A 401 0.47 7.51 -9.31
CA TYR A 401 1.88 7.90 -9.14
C TYR A 401 2.45 8.53 -10.41
N LEU A 402 2.11 8.00 -11.59
CA LEU A 402 2.53 8.59 -12.85
C LEU A 402 1.96 9.99 -13.02
N HIS A 403 0.65 10.19 -12.79
CA HIS A 403 0.03 11.51 -12.92
C HIS A 403 0.58 12.53 -11.93
N THR A 404 0.80 12.16 -10.66
CA THR A 404 1.36 13.10 -9.67
C THR A 404 2.80 13.44 -9.99
N THR A 405 3.63 12.45 -10.33
CA THR A 405 5.03 12.67 -10.70
C THR A 405 5.15 13.48 -11.99
N GLU A 406 4.31 13.20 -12.99
CA GLU A 406 4.26 13.93 -14.26
C GLU A 406 3.91 15.41 -14.05
N ALA A 407 2.89 15.70 -13.23
CA ALA A 407 2.50 17.08 -12.92
C ALA A 407 3.63 17.85 -12.20
N MET A 408 4.33 17.21 -11.26
CA MET A 408 5.48 17.80 -10.56
C MET A 408 6.64 18.05 -11.53
N LEU A 409 7.01 17.07 -12.36
CA LEU A 409 8.08 17.19 -13.34
C LEU A 409 7.78 18.28 -14.38
N ASN A 410 6.53 18.35 -14.86
CA ASN A 410 6.09 19.37 -15.80
C ASN A 410 6.20 20.79 -15.19
N PHE A 411 5.79 20.95 -13.93
CA PHE A 411 5.92 22.23 -13.23
C PHE A 411 7.38 22.68 -13.06
N MET A 412 8.29 21.73 -12.77
CA MET A 412 9.73 22.02 -12.66
C MET A 412 10.37 22.57 -13.95
N GLN A 413 9.74 22.36 -15.12
CA GLN A 413 10.22 22.90 -16.39
C GLN A 413 9.79 24.35 -16.66
N LYS A 414 8.84 24.88 -15.88
CA LYS A 414 8.29 26.22 -16.12
C LYS A 414 9.31 27.32 -15.77
N PRO A 415 9.36 28.42 -16.54
CA PRO A 415 10.13 29.60 -16.16
C PRO A 415 9.73 30.08 -14.76
N GLY A 416 10.71 30.38 -13.91
CA GLY A 416 10.48 30.84 -12.53
C GLY A 416 10.33 29.73 -11.49
N PHE A 417 10.47 28.45 -11.86
CA PHE A 417 10.62 27.37 -10.88
C PHE A 417 11.88 27.58 -10.02
N ASP A 418 11.69 27.48 -8.71
CA ASP A 418 12.74 27.63 -7.71
C ASP A 418 12.47 26.67 -6.53
N PRO A 419 13.32 25.66 -6.30
CA PRO A 419 13.11 24.66 -5.24
C PRO A 419 13.18 25.26 -3.81
N GLU A 420 13.71 26.47 -3.65
CA GLU A 420 13.68 27.19 -2.37
C GLU A 420 12.36 27.93 -2.15
N LYS A 421 11.61 28.25 -3.21
CA LYS A 421 10.30 28.92 -3.11
C LYS A 421 9.13 27.95 -3.10
N PHE A 422 9.26 26.79 -3.72
CA PHE A 422 8.17 25.83 -3.87
C PHE A 422 8.40 24.54 -3.07
N ALA A 423 7.31 23.93 -2.63
CA ALA A 423 7.28 22.59 -2.08
C ALA A 423 6.11 21.81 -2.68
N PHE A 424 6.25 20.49 -2.85
CA PHE A 424 5.17 19.64 -3.33
C PHE A 424 4.45 18.96 -2.17
N PHE A 425 3.13 18.84 -2.28
CA PHE A 425 2.36 17.96 -1.41
C PHE A 425 2.20 16.59 -2.07
N GLN A 426 2.43 15.53 -1.30
CA GLN A 426 2.11 14.16 -1.71
C GLN A 426 1.38 13.44 -0.58
N ALA A 427 0.21 12.90 -0.89
CA ALA A 427 -0.56 12.11 0.05
C ALA A 427 0.17 10.80 0.37
N THR A 428 0.05 10.35 1.61
CA THR A 428 0.73 9.15 2.10
C THR A 428 -0.20 8.38 3.04
N THR A 429 0.03 7.08 3.16
CA THR A 429 -0.56 6.22 4.19
C THR A 429 0.51 5.89 5.22
N ASP A 430 0.18 5.98 6.51
CA ASP A 430 1.15 5.68 7.58
C ASP A 430 1.47 4.20 7.71
N CYS A 431 0.46 3.36 7.45
CA CYS A 431 0.56 1.92 7.45
C CYS A 431 -0.39 1.32 6.40
N GLY A 432 -0.23 0.03 6.12
CA GLY A 432 -1.11 -0.73 5.23
C GLY A 432 -0.53 -0.88 3.83
N PRO A 433 -0.83 -1.98 3.12
CA PRO A 433 -0.03 -2.43 1.99
C PRO A 433 -0.21 -1.59 0.70
N CYS A 434 -0.94 -0.47 0.75
CA CYS A 434 -1.21 0.41 -0.38
C CYS A 434 0.05 1.18 -0.81
N ARG A 435 0.40 1.11 -2.10
CA ARG A 435 1.61 1.74 -2.64
C ARG A 435 1.67 3.26 -2.46
N LEU A 436 0.53 3.93 -2.23
CA LEU A 436 0.45 5.37 -1.96
C LEU A 436 1.43 5.82 -0.86
N GLY A 437 1.60 5.03 0.19
CA GLY A 437 2.55 5.34 1.26
C GLY A 437 4.03 5.41 0.83
N GLN A 438 4.37 4.96 -0.39
CA GLN A 438 5.73 5.01 -0.95
C GLN A 438 5.94 6.12 -1.98
N TYR A 439 4.90 6.77 -2.50
CA TYR A 439 5.03 7.73 -3.60
C TYR A 439 5.96 8.87 -3.26
N ALA A 440 5.75 9.50 -2.09
CA ALA A 440 6.56 10.62 -1.62
C ALA A 440 8.04 10.23 -1.46
N SER A 441 8.32 9.01 -0.98
CA SER A 441 9.68 8.48 -0.87
C SER A 441 10.34 8.31 -2.24
N LEU A 442 9.61 7.78 -3.23
CA LEU A 442 10.13 7.63 -4.59
C LEU A 442 10.35 8.96 -5.30
N GLU A 443 9.39 9.87 -5.24
CA GLU A 443 9.52 11.23 -5.79
C GLU A 443 10.72 11.96 -5.16
N SER A 444 10.91 11.84 -3.84
CA SER A 444 12.06 12.43 -3.15
C SER A 444 13.40 11.90 -3.68
N LEU A 445 13.52 10.58 -3.89
CA LEU A 445 14.73 9.97 -4.43
C LEU A 445 14.94 10.32 -5.91
N LEU A 446 13.87 10.33 -6.70
CA LEU A 446 13.87 10.68 -8.12
C LEU A 446 14.38 12.12 -8.33
N PHE A 447 13.82 13.09 -7.60
CA PHE A 447 14.21 14.49 -7.74
C PHE A 447 15.67 14.71 -7.34
N GLN A 448 16.12 14.10 -6.23
CA GLN A 448 17.53 14.15 -5.83
C GLN A 448 18.47 13.54 -6.88
N LYS A 449 18.08 12.43 -7.53
CA LYS A 449 18.85 11.84 -8.63
C LYS A 449 18.94 12.77 -9.83
N LYS A 450 17.89 13.55 -10.10
CA LYS A 450 17.88 14.60 -11.13
C LYS A 450 18.63 15.88 -10.69
N GLY A 451 19.20 15.91 -9.48
CA GLY A 451 19.92 17.07 -8.95
C GLY A 451 19.01 18.17 -8.39
N ILE A 452 17.73 17.88 -8.17
CA ILE A 452 16.73 18.83 -7.67
C ILE A 452 16.46 18.53 -6.20
N ASP A 453 16.83 19.46 -5.31
CA ASP A 453 16.57 19.36 -3.87
C ASP A 453 15.30 20.13 -3.49
N ILE A 454 14.13 19.51 -3.69
CA ILE A 454 12.84 20.11 -3.36
C ILE A 454 12.19 19.40 -2.17
N ASP A 455 11.46 20.17 -1.37
CA ASP A 455 10.72 19.65 -0.24
C ASP A 455 9.43 18.95 -0.67
N ILE A 456 9.24 17.72 -0.18
CA ILE A 456 7.97 17.00 -0.28
C ILE A 456 7.29 16.97 1.09
N ILE A 457 6.09 17.55 1.13
CA ILE A 457 5.24 17.65 2.31
C ILE A 457 4.23 16.52 2.27
N THR A 458 4.10 15.81 3.39
CA THR A 458 3.12 14.72 3.51
C THR A 458 2.12 15.03 4.61
N ASN A 459 0.89 14.51 4.49
CA ASN A 459 0.01 14.37 5.64
C ASN A 459 0.75 13.47 6.65
N GLY A 460 1.08 13.99 7.83
CA GLY A 460 1.77 13.20 8.87
C GLY A 460 0.89 12.06 9.39
N GLU A 461 1.26 11.46 10.51
CA GLU A 461 0.45 10.38 11.09
C GLU A 461 -1.02 10.80 11.30
N LEU A 462 -1.98 9.88 11.20
CA LEU A 462 -3.40 10.09 11.56
C LEU A 462 -3.48 10.55 13.05
N GLY A 463 -3.34 11.84 13.28
CA GLY A 463 -3.04 12.45 14.58
C GLY A 463 -2.22 13.75 14.47
N ALA A 464 -1.26 13.82 13.55
CA ALA A 464 -0.57 15.03 13.14
C ALA A 464 -1.47 16.02 12.38
N GLU A 465 -2.59 15.55 11.82
CA GLU A 465 -3.69 16.38 11.28
C GLU A 465 -4.16 17.43 12.30
N PHE A 466 -4.11 17.11 13.60
CA PHE A 466 -4.48 18.03 14.68
C PHE A 466 -3.46 19.16 14.93
N ASN A 467 -2.22 19.04 14.45
CA ASN A 467 -1.24 20.12 14.58
C ASN A 467 -1.64 21.36 13.75
N LEU A 468 -2.48 21.19 12.73
CA LEU A 468 -3.08 22.28 11.96
C LEU A 468 -4.37 22.83 12.60
N GLY A 469 -4.93 22.10 13.56
CA GLY A 469 -6.12 22.46 14.34
C GLY A 469 -7.43 21.94 13.77
N ILE A 470 -8.30 21.44 14.67
CA ILE A 470 -9.65 20.95 14.34
C ILE A 470 -10.48 21.93 13.48
N PRO A 471 -10.44 23.25 13.69
CA PRO A 471 -11.15 24.21 12.83
C PRO A 471 -10.79 24.10 11.34
N LEU A 472 -9.51 23.90 11.01
CA LEU A 472 -9.04 23.74 9.63
C LEU A 472 -9.60 22.46 9.03
N LEU A 473 -9.55 21.34 9.78
CA LEU A 473 -10.07 20.05 9.34
C LEU A 473 -11.57 20.13 9.03
N ILE A 474 -12.37 20.78 9.87
CA ILE A 474 -13.82 20.95 9.62
C ILE A 474 -14.07 21.82 8.38
N LYS A 475 -13.29 22.90 8.19
CA LYS A 475 -13.44 23.78 7.01
C LYS A 475 -13.07 23.03 5.72
N ALA A 476 -11.97 22.28 5.73
CA ALA A 476 -11.55 21.43 4.62
C ALA A 476 -12.60 20.34 4.31
N TRP A 477 -13.09 19.65 5.33
CA TRP A 477 -14.14 18.63 5.18
C TRP A 477 -15.43 19.20 4.58
N SER A 478 -15.87 20.36 5.07
CA SER A 478 -17.06 21.04 4.56
C SER A 478 -16.89 21.46 3.10
N GLY A 479 -15.70 21.94 2.73
CA GLY A 479 -15.35 22.27 1.35
C GLY A 479 -15.37 21.04 0.43
N MET A 480 -14.72 19.95 0.84
CA MET A 480 -14.71 18.70 0.07
C MET A 480 -16.11 18.13 -0.12
N THR A 481 -16.91 18.06 0.94
CA THR A 481 -18.29 17.55 0.85
C THR A 481 -19.15 18.44 -0.06
N ALA A 482 -18.94 19.77 -0.05
CA ALA A 482 -19.66 20.66 -0.95
C ALA A 482 -19.27 20.47 -2.42
N VAL A 483 -17.99 20.21 -2.72
CA VAL A 483 -17.55 19.82 -4.08
C VAL A 483 -18.25 18.53 -4.53
N ASP A 484 -18.27 17.50 -3.69
CA ASP A 484 -18.97 16.24 -3.98
C ASP A 484 -20.45 16.46 -4.33
N GLN A 485 -21.14 17.39 -3.65
CA GLN A 485 -22.55 17.69 -3.93
C GLN A 485 -22.74 18.46 -5.24
N LEU A 486 -21.87 19.43 -5.53
CA LEU A 486 -21.90 20.15 -6.81
C LEU A 486 -21.66 19.20 -7.99
N GLU A 487 -20.71 18.26 -7.85
CA GLU A 487 -20.45 17.22 -8.84
C GLU A 487 -21.67 16.29 -9.06
N LYS A 488 -22.34 15.88 -7.98
CA LYS A 488 -23.59 15.10 -8.07
C LYS A 488 -24.68 15.85 -8.81
N MET A 489 -24.89 17.13 -8.49
CA MET A 489 -25.88 17.97 -9.18
C MET A 489 -25.56 18.09 -10.67
N ARG A 490 -24.28 18.28 -11.02
CA ARG A 490 -23.80 18.32 -12.39
C ARG A 490 -24.12 17.01 -13.12
N MET A 491 -23.63 15.88 -12.61
CA MET A 491 -23.81 14.54 -13.22
C MET A 491 -25.27 14.06 -13.29
N HIS A 492 -26.12 14.52 -12.38
CA HIS A 492 -27.55 14.21 -12.43
C HIS A 492 -28.30 15.04 -13.49
N THR A 493 -27.75 16.20 -13.89
CA THR A 493 -28.41 17.15 -14.79
C THR A 493 -27.86 17.11 -16.22
N SER A 494 -26.53 17.02 -16.38
CA SER A 494 -25.83 17.00 -17.67
C SER A 494 -26.32 15.95 -18.68
N PRO A 495 -26.72 14.72 -18.29
CA PRO A 495 -27.17 13.74 -19.27
C PRO A 495 -28.48 14.16 -19.94
N TYR A 496 -29.33 14.88 -19.22
CA TYR A 496 -30.68 15.25 -19.64
C TYR A 496 -30.77 16.66 -20.22
N GLU A 497 -29.73 17.49 -20.08
CA GLU A 497 -29.82 18.88 -20.50
C GLU A 497 -30.05 19.02 -22.01
N VAL A 498 -31.02 19.87 -22.39
CA VAL A 498 -31.33 20.20 -23.79
C VAL A 498 -30.25 21.12 -24.36
N ASN A 499 -29.82 22.11 -23.58
CA ASN A 499 -28.77 23.05 -23.95
C ASN A 499 -27.43 22.56 -23.39
N LYS A 500 -26.63 21.87 -24.21
CA LYS A 500 -25.35 21.28 -23.77
C LYS A 500 -24.39 22.31 -23.17
N GLY A 501 -23.75 21.94 -22.07
CA GLY A 501 -22.82 22.78 -21.30
C GLY A 501 -23.49 23.74 -20.31
N THR A 502 -24.81 23.72 -20.15
CA THR A 502 -25.49 24.57 -19.16
C THR A 502 -25.15 24.13 -17.74
N SER A 503 -25.18 22.82 -17.48
CA SER A 503 -24.87 22.22 -16.19
C SER A 503 -23.41 22.49 -15.79
N ASP A 504 -22.47 22.45 -16.75
CA ASP A 504 -21.06 22.72 -16.52
C ASP A 504 -20.82 24.19 -16.13
N LYS A 505 -21.50 25.15 -16.80
CA LYS A 505 -21.41 26.57 -16.43
C LYS A 505 -21.94 26.86 -15.02
N ILE A 506 -23.06 26.22 -14.64
CA ILE A 506 -23.61 26.33 -13.27
C ILE A 506 -22.60 25.75 -12.28
N TYR A 507 -22.06 24.57 -12.57
CA TYR A 507 -21.05 23.92 -11.74
C TYR A 507 -19.83 24.84 -11.52
N GLU A 508 -19.20 25.33 -12.58
CA GLU A 508 -18.02 26.22 -12.50
C GLU A 508 -18.29 27.49 -11.69
N LYS A 509 -19.46 28.12 -11.88
CA LYS A 509 -19.90 29.30 -11.13
C LYS A 509 -19.96 29.03 -9.63
N TYR A 510 -20.56 27.91 -9.23
CA TYR A 510 -20.75 27.58 -7.82
C TYR A 510 -19.50 27.00 -7.15
N VAL A 511 -18.67 26.27 -7.90
CA VAL A 511 -17.33 25.88 -7.44
C VAL A 511 -16.49 27.13 -7.16
N LYS A 512 -16.40 28.07 -8.10
CA LYS A 512 -15.68 29.33 -7.88
C LYS A 512 -16.14 30.06 -6.63
N ARG A 513 -17.46 30.23 -6.47
CA ARG A 513 -18.04 30.86 -5.27
C ARG A 513 -17.70 30.13 -3.97
N LEU A 514 -17.68 28.80 -3.99
CA LEU A 514 -17.26 27.98 -2.86
C LEU A 514 -15.77 28.20 -2.55
N LEU A 515 -14.91 28.18 -3.56
CA LEU A 515 -13.46 28.39 -3.41
C LEU A 515 -13.14 29.77 -2.83
N ASP A 516 -13.81 30.82 -3.31
CA ASP A 516 -13.68 32.19 -2.79
C ASP A 516 -14.09 32.26 -1.30
N TYR A 517 -15.21 31.63 -0.94
CA TYR A 517 -15.65 31.53 0.46
C TYR A 517 -14.65 30.79 1.35
N LEU A 518 -14.10 29.69 0.85
CA LEU A 518 -13.12 28.88 1.58
C LEU A 518 -11.79 29.60 1.76
N ALA A 519 -11.39 30.45 0.80
CA ALA A 519 -10.16 31.22 0.81
C ALA A 519 -10.18 32.43 1.75
N ASP A 520 -11.36 32.94 2.13
CA ASP A 520 -11.47 34.08 3.05
C ASP A 520 -11.13 33.68 4.51
N PRO A 521 -10.10 34.28 5.13
CA PRO A 521 -9.76 34.05 6.53
C PRO A 521 -10.90 34.41 7.51
N LYS A 522 -11.79 35.35 7.15
CA LYS A 522 -12.92 35.78 8.00
C LYS A 522 -13.97 34.69 8.16
N THR A 523 -13.99 33.70 7.27
CA THR A 523 -14.93 32.57 7.32
C THR A 523 -14.37 31.39 8.13
N ASN A 524 -13.16 31.52 8.69
CA ASN A 524 -12.57 30.48 9.53
C ASN A 524 -13.41 30.26 10.81
N PRO A 525 -13.79 29.01 11.13
CA PRO A 525 -14.58 28.75 12.32
C PRO A 525 -13.75 29.02 13.59
N GLY A 526 -14.30 29.85 14.49
CA GLY A 526 -13.69 30.11 15.79
C GLY A 526 -13.73 28.87 16.69
N ARG A 527 -12.70 28.68 17.55
CA ARG A 527 -12.53 27.48 18.39
C ARG A 527 -13.81 27.07 19.15
N ILE A 528 -14.49 28.02 19.79
CA ILE A 528 -15.72 27.76 20.56
C ILE A 528 -16.84 27.22 19.65
N LYS A 529 -17.03 27.82 18.47
CA LYS A 529 -18.05 27.40 17.50
C LYS A 529 -17.75 26.01 16.92
N THR A 530 -16.47 25.70 16.70
CA THR A 530 -15.99 24.37 16.28
C THR A 530 -16.27 23.30 17.34
N TYR A 531 -15.96 23.55 18.61
CA TYR A 531 -16.25 22.58 19.67
C TYR A 531 -17.76 22.43 19.92
N LEU A 532 -18.53 23.52 19.81
CA LEU A 532 -20.00 23.47 19.83
C LEU A 532 -20.58 22.71 18.63
N SER A 533 -20.01 22.80 17.43
CA SER A 533 -20.47 22.02 16.27
C SER A 533 -20.16 20.53 16.42
N ILE A 534 -19.03 20.18 17.05
CA ILE A 534 -18.72 18.79 17.43
C ILE A 534 -19.71 18.28 18.47
N GLY A 535 -19.98 19.08 19.51
CA GLY A 535 -21.00 18.77 20.51
C GLY A 535 -22.40 18.63 19.90
N ARG A 536 -22.78 19.52 18.97
CA ARG A 536 -24.04 19.42 18.23
C ARG A 536 -24.07 18.18 17.35
N ALA A 537 -23.04 17.87 16.57
CA ALA A 537 -22.98 16.64 15.77
C ALA A 537 -23.18 15.37 16.62
N PHE A 538 -22.84 15.41 17.92
CA PHE A 538 -23.09 14.34 18.88
C PHE A 538 -24.56 14.21 19.30
N PHE A 539 -25.31 15.32 19.37
CA PHE A 539 -26.70 15.39 19.85
C PHE A 539 -27.74 15.65 18.73
N SER A 540 -27.32 16.06 17.54
CA SER A 540 -28.21 16.66 16.53
C SER A 540 -28.76 15.63 15.53
N ASN A 541 -29.49 14.66 16.07
CA ASN A 541 -30.78 14.26 15.49
C ASN A 541 -31.93 15.19 15.96
N LEU A 542 -31.65 16.27 16.72
CA LEU A 542 -32.68 16.99 17.47
C LEU A 542 -32.78 18.52 17.31
N PHE A 543 -31.87 19.23 16.63
CA PHE A 543 -32.00 20.71 16.51
C PHE A 543 -31.40 21.28 15.22
N ASP A 544 -32.27 21.67 14.28
CA ASP A 544 -31.95 22.44 13.07
C ASP A 544 -32.55 23.85 13.16
N GLY A 545 -31.83 24.87 12.67
CA GLY A 545 -32.35 26.24 12.65
C GLY A 545 -31.45 27.35 12.06
N ASN A 546 -30.19 27.10 11.75
CA ASN A 546 -29.36 28.08 11.03
C ASN A 546 -28.49 27.39 9.97
N SER A 547 -28.84 27.58 8.69
CA SER A 547 -28.08 27.04 7.55
C SER A 547 -26.70 27.69 7.45
N SER A 548 -25.65 26.89 7.45
CA SER A 548 -24.27 27.34 7.19
C SER A 548 -24.18 28.05 5.83
N PRO A 549 -23.29 29.05 5.64
CA PRO A 549 -23.10 29.70 4.33
C PRO A 549 -22.80 28.73 3.18
N ILE A 550 -22.11 27.62 3.45
CA ILE A 550 -21.89 26.55 2.46
C ILE A 550 -23.22 25.90 2.03
N VAL A 551 -24.14 25.68 2.98
CA VAL A 551 -25.48 25.15 2.69
C VAL A 551 -26.27 26.15 1.84
N GLU A 552 -26.11 27.44 2.05
CA GLU A 552 -26.73 28.47 1.22
C GLU A 552 -26.19 28.46 -0.22
N ILE A 553 -24.87 28.30 -0.40
CA ILE A 553 -24.23 28.13 -1.71
C ILE A 553 -24.83 26.92 -2.43
N LEU A 554 -24.94 25.79 -1.74
CA LEU A 554 -25.49 24.54 -2.30
C LEU A 554 -26.99 24.65 -2.61
N ARG A 555 -27.79 25.30 -1.76
CA ARG A 555 -29.22 25.56 -2.04
C ARG A 555 -29.42 26.45 -3.27
N LYS A 556 -28.58 27.47 -3.43
CA LYS A 556 -28.61 28.33 -4.63
C LYS A 556 -28.21 27.54 -5.89
N ALA A 557 -27.18 26.69 -5.79
CA ALA A 557 -26.80 25.79 -6.87
C ALA A 557 -27.96 24.85 -7.26
N GLN A 558 -28.56 24.16 -6.28
CA GLN A 558 -29.72 23.29 -6.48
C GLN A 558 -30.86 24.03 -7.18
N GLY A 559 -31.15 25.27 -6.75
CA GLY A 559 -32.13 26.13 -7.40
C GLY A 559 -31.84 26.33 -8.89
N GLU A 560 -30.62 26.71 -9.26
CA GLU A 560 -30.25 26.89 -10.67
C GLU A 560 -30.24 25.58 -11.47
N PHE A 561 -29.73 24.47 -10.91
CA PHE A 561 -29.78 23.16 -11.55
C PHE A 561 -31.23 22.70 -11.82
N SER A 562 -32.16 23.00 -10.91
CA SER A 562 -33.59 22.65 -11.09
C SER A 562 -34.26 23.37 -12.27
N GLN A 563 -33.72 24.50 -12.69
CA GLN A 563 -34.24 25.30 -13.82
C GLN A 563 -33.60 24.93 -15.17
N VAL A 564 -32.63 24.02 -15.19
CA VAL A 564 -32.03 23.55 -16.44
C VAL A 564 -33.10 22.83 -17.26
N LYS A 565 -33.26 23.22 -18.53
CA LYS A 565 -34.19 22.55 -19.45
C LYS A 565 -33.70 21.13 -19.72
N ARG A 566 -34.53 20.12 -19.41
CA ARG A 566 -34.20 18.69 -19.48
C ARG A 566 -35.11 17.92 -20.44
N THR A 567 -34.57 16.86 -21.02
CA THR A 567 -35.36 15.78 -21.64
C THR A 567 -35.99 14.91 -20.55
N SER A 568 -37.11 14.24 -20.87
CA SER A 568 -37.86 13.39 -19.96
C SER A 568 -37.61 11.89 -20.16
N GLU A 569 -36.68 11.54 -21.06
CA GLU A 569 -36.30 10.16 -21.32
C GLU A 569 -35.63 9.55 -20.08
N ASP A 570 -35.91 8.29 -19.78
CA ASP A 570 -35.21 7.57 -18.72
C ASP A 570 -33.87 7.04 -19.27
N LYS A 571 -32.79 7.27 -18.54
CA LYS A 571 -31.43 6.90 -18.96
C LYS A 571 -30.86 5.81 -18.05
N PRO A 572 -30.09 4.85 -18.60
CA PRO A 572 -29.41 3.86 -17.79
C PRO A 572 -28.49 4.55 -16.78
N LYS A 573 -28.63 4.19 -15.50
CA LYS A 573 -27.81 4.71 -14.41
C LYS A 573 -26.59 3.83 -14.20
N ILE A 574 -25.40 4.39 -14.30
CA ILE A 574 -24.13 3.66 -14.19
C ILE A 574 -23.32 4.20 -13.01
N GLY A 575 -23.06 3.33 -12.03
CA GLY A 575 -22.19 3.64 -10.89
C GLY A 575 -20.72 3.47 -11.24
N VAL A 576 -19.93 4.53 -11.07
CA VAL A 576 -18.47 4.53 -11.22
C VAL A 576 -17.84 4.44 -9.83
N ILE A 577 -17.29 3.26 -9.52
CA ILE A 577 -16.57 2.96 -8.28
C ILE A 577 -15.16 2.47 -8.58
N GLY A 578 -14.25 2.54 -7.61
CA GLY A 578 -12.88 2.02 -7.77
C GLY A 578 -11.85 2.80 -6.99
N GLU A 579 -10.61 2.75 -7.48
CA GLU A 579 -9.45 3.42 -6.90
C GLU A 579 -9.70 4.94 -6.77
N PHE A 580 -9.40 5.47 -5.59
CA PHE A 580 -9.78 6.81 -5.14
C PHE A 580 -9.30 7.93 -6.07
N PHE A 581 -8.03 7.90 -6.50
CA PHE A 581 -7.48 8.94 -7.36
C PHE A 581 -7.97 8.76 -8.80
N VAL A 582 -7.91 7.53 -9.34
CA VAL A 582 -8.26 7.27 -10.75
C VAL A 582 -9.71 7.67 -11.01
N ARG A 583 -10.65 7.33 -10.13
CA ARG A 583 -12.07 7.64 -10.35
C ARG A 583 -12.36 9.14 -10.35
N LEU A 584 -11.59 9.94 -9.60
CA LEU A 584 -11.77 11.39 -9.48
C LEU A 584 -10.99 12.19 -10.54
N HIS A 585 -9.86 11.67 -11.01
CA HIS A 585 -9.00 12.36 -11.97
C HIS A 585 -9.40 12.01 -13.41
N GLU A 586 -10.08 12.92 -14.09
CA GLU A 586 -10.59 12.72 -15.46
C GLU A 586 -9.53 12.19 -16.45
N PRO A 587 -8.29 12.71 -16.51
CA PRO A 587 -7.28 12.15 -17.39
C PRO A 587 -6.92 10.69 -17.07
N ALA A 588 -6.81 10.33 -15.78
CA ALA A 588 -6.47 8.96 -15.37
C ALA A 588 -7.58 7.96 -15.68
N ASN A 589 -8.85 8.37 -15.57
CA ASN A 589 -9.98 7.53 -15.98
C ASN A 589 -10.35 7.67 -17.46
N GLN A 590 -9.55 8.38 -18.26
CA GLN A 590 -9.77 8.60 -19.68
C GLN A 590 -11.14 9.22 -19.98
N LYS A 591 -11.59 10.13 -19.10
CA LYS A 591 -12.88 10.83 -19.18
C LYS A 591 -14.07 9.87 -19.25
N ILE A 592 -14.02 8.75 -18.53
CA ILE A 592 -15.05 7.70 -18.60
C ILE A 592 -16.45 8.22 -18.31
N ILE A 593 -16.58 9.17 -17.37
CA ILE A 593 -17.85 9.78 -17.01
C ILE A 593 -18.47 10.50 -18.21
N ARG A 594 -17.72 11.40 -18.85
CA ARG A 594 -18.16 12.13 -20.04
C ARG A 594 -18.50 11.19 -21.20
N LYS A 595 -17.69 10.16 -21.42
CA LYS A 595 -17.94 9.13 -22.45
C LYS A 595 -19.23 8.34 -22.22
N LEU A 596 -19.60 8.09 -20.96
CA LEU A 596 -20.87 7.43 -20.61
C LEU A 596 -22.06 8.38 -20.80
N GLU A 597 -21.93 9.65 -20.40
CA GLU A 597 -22.95 10.69 -20.63
C GLU A 597 -23.23 10.88 -22.13
N GLU A 598 -22.18 10.93 -22.96
CA GLU A 598 -22.27 11.00 -24.43
C GLU A 598 -23.00 9.79 -25.05
N LYS A 599 -22.90 8.63 -24.40
CA LYS A 599 -23.60 7.40 -24.81
C LYS A 599 -25.03 7.31 -24.25
N GLY A 600 -25.51 8.37 -23.60
CA GLY A 600 -26.89 8.45 -23.10
C GLY A 600 -27.09 7.83 -21.72
N ALA A 601 -26.03 7.63 -20.93
CA ALA A 601 -26.15 7.16 -19.55
C ALA A 601 -26.16 8.33 -18.55
N GLU A 602 -26.85 8.15 -17.43
CA GLU A 602 -26.66 8.95 -16.23
C GLU A 602 -25.57 8.29 -15.37
N THR A 603 -24.54 9.04 -15.00
CA THR A 603 -23.43 8.51 -14.20
C THR A 603 -23.54 8.91 -12.75
N TRP A 604 -23.33 7.97 -11.85
CA TRP A 604 -23.13 8.23 -10.43
C TRP A 604 -21.69 7.94 -10.06
N LEU A 605 -20.95 8.93 -9.57
CA LEU A 605 -19.57 8.77 -9.12
C LEU A 605 -19.54 8.58 -7.60
N ALA A 606 -18.80 7.58 -7.12
CA ALA A 606 -18.50 7.45 -5.71
C ALA A 606 -17.78 8.71 -5.19
N PRO A 607 -18.32 9.43 -4.19
CA PRO A 607 -17.79 10.71 -3.71
C PRO A 607 -16.32 10.61 -3.26
N ALA A 608 -15.57 11.70 -3.30
CA ALA A 608 -14.23 11.71 -2.71
C ALA A 608 -14.28 11.48 -1.20
N THR A 609 -15.30 12.03 -0.53
CA THR A 609 -15.48 11.88 0.91
C THR A 609 -15.74 10.43 1.36
N GLU A 610 -16.29 9.56 0.50
CA GLU A 610 -16.60 8.15 0.81
C GLU A 610 -15.36 7.39 1.33
N TYR A 611 -14.23 7.48 0.62
CA TYR A 611 -12.99 6.80 1.01
C TYR A 611 -12.47 7.30 2.36
N LEU A 612 -12.58 8.60 2.62
CA LEU A 612 -12.14 9.20 3.87
C LEU A 612 -13.04 8.78 5.03
N VAL A 613 -14.37 8.81 4.84
CA VAL A 613 -15.33 8.31 5.84
C VAL A 613 -15.08 6.84 6.16
N TYR A 614 -14.90 6.01 5.14
CA TYR A 614 -14.57 4.59 5.31
C TYR A 614 -13.25 4.40 6.07
N SER A 615 -12.23 5.19 5.77
CA SER A 615 -10.95 5.15 6.48
C SER A 615 -11.09 5.53 7.96
N TYR A 616 -11.84 6.59 8.29
CA TYR A 616 -12.10 6.97 9.68
C TYR A 616 -12.97 5.93 10.41
N TYR A 617 -13.94 5.32 9.72
CA TYR A 617 -14.74 4.21 10.25
C TYR A 617 -13.86 3.03 10.67
N LEU A 618 -13.05 2.51 9.74
CA LEU A 618 -12.16 1.39 10.03
C LEU A 618 -11.19 1.70 11.16
N ASN A 619 -10.63 2.91 11.19
CA ASN A 619 -9.77 3.35 12.27
C ASN A 619 -10.50 3.34 13.63
N SER A 620 -11.75 3.79 13.69
CA SER A 620 -12.59 3.71 14.89
C SER A 620 -12.86 2.27 15.30
N VAL A 621 -13.17 1.38 14.36
CA VAL A 621 -13.40 -0.06 14.61
C VAL A 621 -12.15 -0.72 15.17
N PHE A 622 -10.99 -0.55 14.54
CA PHE A 622 -9.73 -1.13 15.01
C PHE A 622 -9.32 -0.60 16.38
N ALA A 623 -9.50 0.70 16.64
CA ALA A 623 -9.22 1.26 17.96
C ALA A 623 -10.15 0.69 19.04
N ARG A 624 -11.44 0.46 18.71
CA ARG A 624 -12.39 -0.21 19.61
C ARG A 624 -11.97 -1.64 19.92
N GLU A 625 -11.59 -2.40 18.91
CA GLU A 625 -11.15 -3.79 19.06
C GLU A 625 -9.90 -3.87 19.93
N LYS A 626 -8.90 -3.04 19.65
CA LYS A 626 -7.67 -2.94 20.44
C LYS A 626 -7.96 -2.58 21.90
N PHE A 627 -8.87 -1.62 22.15
CA PHE A 627 -9.33 -1.31 23.51
C PHE A 627 -10.06 -2.49 24.17
N SER A 628 -10.93 -3.18 23.45
CA SER A 628 -11.66 -4.35 23.97
C SER A 628 -10.71 -5.47 24.42
N LEU A 629 -9.60 -5.64 23.69
CA LEU A 629 -8.56 -6.64 23.96
C LEU A 629 -7.64 -6.24 25.12
N ASN A 630 -7.15 -5.00 25.13
CA ASN A 630 -6.09 -4.57 26.06
C ASN A 630 -6.61 -3.87 27.32
N ARG A 631 -7.80 -3.27 27.24
CA ARG A 631 -8.43 -2.45 28.30
C ARG A 631 -7.53 -1.31 28.84
N LYS A 632 -6.56 -0.85 28.05
CA LYS A 632 -5.65 0.25 28.40
C LYS A 632 -6.32 1.62 28.21
N LYS A 633 -5.97 2.58 29.06
CA LYS A 633 -6.48 3.96 29.02
C LYS A 633 -6.10 4.69 27.72
N GLU A 634 -4.92 4.40 27.17
CA GLU A 634 -4.45 4.97 25.90
C GLU A 634 -5.31 4.50 24.72
N ASP A 635 -5.59 3.20 24.64
CA ASP A 635 -6.45 2.63 23.61
C ASP A 635 -7.90 3.16 23.72
N LEU A 636 -8.41 3.41 24.94
CA LEU A 636 -9.70 4.07 25.14
C LEU A 636 -9.73 5.50 24.59
N ARG A 637 -8.69 6.29 24.86
CA ARG A 637 -8.57 7.66 24.35
C ARG A 637 -8.52 7.67 22.82
N GLU A 638 -7.74 6.77 22.24
CA GLU A 638 -7.62 6.62 20.79
C GLU A 638 -8.97 6.23 20.16
N TRP A 639 -9.68 5.26 20.77
CA TRP A 639 -11.02 4.86 20.32
C TRP A 639 -12.02 6.01 20.39
N LEU A 640 -12.08 6.74 21.50
CA LEU A 640 -12.99 7.90 21.65
C LEU A 640 -12.68 8.97 20.60
N LEU A 641 -11.41 9.34 20.42
CA LEU A 641 -10.98 10.34 19.44
C LEU A 641 -11.39 9.96 18.02
N LYS A 642 -11.04 8.73 17.59
CA LYS A 642 -11.35 8.24 16.24
C LYS A 642 -12.86 8.11 16.01
N SER A 643 -13.62 7.71 17.04
CA SER A 643 -15.08 7.62 16.96
C SER A 643 -15.74 9.00 16.85
N ILE A 644 -15.24 9.99 17.58
CA ILE A 644 -15.72 11.38 17.46
C ILE A 644 -15.46 11.89 16.04
N LEU A 645 -14.24 11.71 15.51
CA LEU A 645 -13.89 12.10 14.15
C LEU A 645 -14.82 11.45 13.13
N TYR A 646 -14.98 10.13 13.20
CA TYR A 646 -15.88 9.39 12.31
C TYR A 646 -17.32 9.93 12.35
N ARG A 647 -17.88 10.17 13.54
CA ARG A 647 -19.23 10.73 13.69
C ARG A 647 -19.36 12.15 13.14
N VAL A 648 -18.34 12.98 13.34
CA VAL A 648 -18.29 14.32 12.74
C VAL A 648 -18.32 14.20 11.21
N MET A 649 -17.45 13.37 10.63
CA MET A 649 -17.37 13.22 9.17
C MET A 649 -18.68 12.72 8.55
N ILE A 650 -19.29 11.66 9.12
CA ILE A 650 -20.59 11.12 8.69
C ILE A 650 -21.72 12.13 8.84
N GLY A 651 -21.72 12.91 9.93
CA GLY A 651 -22.76 13.92 10.17
C GLY A 651 -22.82 14.98 9.08
N TYR A 652 -21.73 15.22 8.35
CA TYR A 652 -21.70 16.14 7.20
C TYR A 652 -22.05 15.46 5.87
N GLU A 653 -21.71 14.18 5.69
CA GLU A 653 -22.01 13.44 4.45
C GLU A 653 -23.52 13.25 4.25
N HIS A 654 -24.27 12.95 5.33
CA HIS A 654 -25.72 12.73 5.25
C HIS A 654 -26.59 14.00 5.41
N ARG A 655 -26.02 15.15 5.78
CA ARG A 655 -26.78 16.41 5.98
C ARG A 655 -26.85 17.32 4.76
N LEU A 656 -26.11 17.03 3.71
CA LEU A 656 -26.15 17.78 2.47
C LEU A 656 -27.04 17.10 1.41
N PHE A 657 -28.02 16.32 1.86
CA PHE A 657 -29.10 15.77 1.05
C PHE A 657 -30.41 16.50 1.38
#